data_AF-A0A0M8TIL3-F1
#
_entry.id   AF-A0A0M8TIL3-F1
#
_cell.length_a   1.000
_cell.length_b   1.000
_cell.length_c   1.000
_cell.angle_alpha   90.00
_cell.angle_beta   90.00
_cell.angle_gamma   90.00
#
_symmetry.space_group_name_H-M   'P 1'
#
loop_
_entity.id
_entity.type
_entity.pdbx_description
1 polymer ?
#
loop_
_entity_poly.entity_id
_entity_poly.type
_entity_poly.pdbx_seq_one_letter_code
_entity_poly.pdbx_strand_id
1 'polypeptide(L)'
;MTASPEDIRSLTDSGLDSALAALPPVYAAGARVRDLPLKDGRISVPEDVREPLLLLRLLRPLADQAVVVRCGPVGAAEVSPVVFAPFSGLGTLLPVLVPAAGAEVSAAVHLVPAPHCHQQVPDESVRGPELARDPAAELVEAVLLEGVLARLTYLATSEKQRMIRQVREIAACRHADLAFSGALDSLGRDLGVYRLPDEDDARYRDRLMIFTSWRSATPDRLAGVLNGSGPDGAANAGLPARFGITGRFRLVEEQNPLALATRLVDVGPRGAAMRARVHELLRTVYLLDLERPVPELLPPEQRRRLEEVRQVLTTEVTRSAGPPPVRHLAPSLAVSLARLVRLVRALSDTGPVTLLRTHVEEPDPLHELGLGATLGQFGQQRLTAMGAAVEGLARGTSEMSALAGTLVPRPFSEDPAGRWLAEPCGLRTVHALTGDRLFVSSLPMLGLTVEGPAGLSVTGKAVFEARHGKDASSGGLHVLAGEAARRAGARFPQSGFGPAPTAVRGAALETALRAVADSPAAPLPPTLTPLVEGDLLAAAGAAFAGQVLDVVVVDQIVAYPFTLAELTALGSGDVLRRAVAARAQVLLDSGFYSVHGVFDPAGQRVLLLAAVSLLPGRPPKQGEAPPAEFQWLTTEVPRPPADPDAEGLPLSLLNSSGGRVEAVGQREGLALLVCLGHARRGLADPYEVRVEMPGDDRLDRDQYSYVMNILETLCPLGIEINTTELRRSHVDFGADEGGEPFPVQDASRTYRRYRRRRVISDDSGRGPGRPME
;
A
#
# COMPACT_ATOMS: atom_id res chain seq x y z
N MET A 1 6.84 -11.51 23.44
CA MET A 1 7.29 -11.76 22.06
C MET A 1 8.39 -10.77 21.75
N THR A 2 9.65 -11.19 21.87
CA THR A 2 10.82 -10.39 21.52
C THR A 2 11.05 -10.54 20.02
N ALA A 3 10.77 -9.49 19.25
CA ALA A 3 11.07 -9.47 17.82
C ALA A 3 12.57 -9.65 17.61
N SER A 4 12.94 -10.53 16.67
CA SER A 4 14.31 -10.67 16.18
C SER A 4 14.75 -9.36 15.50
N PRO A 5 16.02 -8.92 15.62
CA PRO A 5 16.49 -7.66 15.06
C PRO A 5 16.44 -7.55 13.52
N GLU A 6 16.29 -8.66 12.80
CA GLU A 6 16.39 -8.68 11.33
C GLU A 6 15.05 -8.46 10.58
N ASP A 7 13.90 -8.60 11.26
CA ASP A 7 12.56 -8.51 10.62
C ASP A 7 11.93 -7.11 10.69
N ILE A 8 12.69 -6.12 11.15
CA ILE A 8 12.34 -4.70 11.04
C ILE A 8 13.23 -4.10 9.94
N ARG A 9 12.99 -4.45 8.67
CA ARG A 9 13.31 -3.50 7.58
C ARG A 9 12.28 -2.39 7.60
N SER A 10 12.35 -1.60 8.67
CA SER A 10 11.55 -0.40 8.83
C SER A 10 12.01 0.65 7.82
N LEU A 11 11.23 1.70 7.75
CA LEU A 11 11.56 3.00 7.18
C LEU A 11 12.89 3.62 7.70
N THR A 12 13.76 2.89 8.42
CA THR A 12 15.04 3.34 8.99
C THR A 12 16.29 2.88 8.22
N ASP A 13 16.24 1.84 7.38
CA ASP A 13 17.39 1.53 6.52
C ASP A 13 17.64 2.75 5.63
N SER A 14 18.89 3.22 5.55
CA SER A 14 19.23 4.40 4.78
C SER A 14 18.70 4.18 3.36
N GLY A 15 17.84 5.09 2.88
CA GLY A 15 17.25 4.97 1.54
C GLY A 15 18.31 4.86 0.44
N LEU A 16 19.54 5.31 0.76
CA LEU A 16 20.72 5.21 -0.07
C LEU A 16 21.14 3.76 -0.32
N ASP A 17 21.29 2.91 0.69
CA ASP A 17 21.77 1.54 0.49
C ASP A 17 20.80 0.73 -0.38
N SER A 18 19.49 0.92 -0.14
CA SER A 18 18.43 0.34 -0.98
C SER A 18 18.45 0.89 -2.41
N ALA A 19 18.66 2.20 -2.59
CA ALA A 19 18.71 2.83 -3.90
C ALA A 19 19.96 2.42 -4.70
N LEU A 20 21.11 2.29 -4.03
CA LEU A 20 22.36 1.81 -4.63
C LEU A 20 22.28 0.32 -4.99
N ALA A 21 21.66 -0.50 -4.13
CA ALA A 21 21.42 -1.91 -4.43
C ALA A 21 20.47 -2.11 -5.62
N ALA A 22 19.61 -1.13 -5.90
CA ALA A 22 18.72 -1.12 -7.05
C ALA A 22 19.39 -0.65 -8.35
N LEU A 23 20.63 -0.16 -8.30
CA LEU A 23 21.33 0.29 -9.51
C LEU A 23 21.61 -0.89 -10.44
N PRO A 24 21.37 -0.74 -11.76
CA PRO A 24 21.75 -1.73 -12.75
C PRO A 24 23.26 -1.98 -12.76
N PRO A 25 23.72 -3.14 -13.22
CA PRO A 25 25.12 -3.56 -13.14
C PRO A 25 26.16 -2.54 -13.61
N VAL A 26 25.91 -1.89 -14.74
CA VAL A 26 26.84 -0.90 -15.33
C VAL A 26 26.92 0.37 -14.48
N TYR A 27 25.83 0.74 -13.81
CA TYR A 27 25.76 1.92 -12.96
C TYR A 27 26.28 1.64 -11.54
N ALA A 28 26.01 0.44 -11.01
CA ALA A 28 26.55 -0.01 -9.72
C ALA A 28 28.09 -0.08 -9.72
N ALA A 29 28.72 -0.35 -10.88
CA ALA A 29 30.17 -0.29 -11.05
C ALA A 29 30.79 1.07 -10.67
N GLY A 30 30.03 2.16 -10.90
CA GLY A 30 30.44 3.54 -10.68
C GLY A 30 29.95 4.13 -9.35
N ALA A 31 29.37 3.33 -8.46
CA ALA A 31 28.86 3.77 -7.17
C ALA A 31 29.27 2.79 -6.06
N ARG A 32 30.09 3.24 -5.10
CA ARG A 32 30.52 2.40 -3.97
C ARG A 32 30.21 3.07 -2.64
N VAL A 33 29.98 2.25 -1.63
CA VAL A 33 29.83 2.64 -0.23
C VAL A 33 30.85 1.85 0.58
N ARG A 34 31.58 2.51 1.48
CA ARG A 34 32.45 1.86 2.46
C ARG A 34 32.17 2.46 3.83
N ASP A 35 31.90 1.61 4.82
CA ASP A 35 31.83 2.05 6.20
C ASP A 35 33.26 2.22 6.74
N LEU A 36 33.54 3.38 7.33
CA LEU A 36 34.82 3.74 7.91
C LEU A 36 34.64 3.89 9.43
N PRO A 37 35.29 3.06 10.25
CA PRO A 37 35.13 3.14 11.70
C PRO A 37 35.75 4.43 12.23
N LEU A 38 35.06 5.07 13.19
CA LEU A 38 35.64 6.15 13.99
C LEU A 38 36.55 5.55 15.05
N LYS A 39 37.88 5.62 14.84
CA LYS A 39 38.88 5.09 15.77
C LYS A 39 39.64 6.23 16.41
N ASP A 40 39.62 6.31 17.74
CA ASP A 40 40.31 7.37 18.50
C ASP A 40 39.96 8.80 18.06
N GLY A 41 38.70 9.04 17.66
CA GLY A 41 38.27 10.34 17.13
C GLY A 41 38.81 10.63 15.73
N ARG A 42 39.29 9.62 15.00
CA ARG A 42 39.83 9.74 13.64
C ARG A 42 39.15 8.80 12.66
N ILE A 43 39.08 9.25 11.42
CA ILE A 43 38.57 8.52 10.27
C ILE A 43 39.67 8.51 9.22
N SER A 44 40.12 7.31 8.83
CA SER A 44 41.15 7.13 7.80
C SER A 44 40.51 6.88 6.44
N VAL A 45 40.76 7.78 5.49
CA VAL A 45 40.26 7.66 4.11
C VAL A 45 41.26 6.82 3.30
N PRO A 46 40.82 5.78 2.58
CA PRO A 46 41.73 4.97 1.75
C PRO A 46 42.44 5.78 0.65
N GLU A 47 43.58 5.29 0.17
CA GLU A 47 44.33 5.90 -0.93
C GLU A 47 43.70 5.62 -2.30
N ASP A 48 42.86 4.60 -2.42
CA ASP A 48 42.30 4.09 -3.68
C ASP A 48 40.90 4.66 -4.03
N VAL A 49 40.60 5.87 -3.57
CA VAL A 49 39.24 6.43 -3.65
C VAL A 49 39.00 7.22 -4.94
N ARG A 50 37.80 7.09 -5.51
CA ARG A 50 37.38 7.86 -6.71
C ARG A 50 36.20 8.76 -6.39
N GLU A 51 36.39 10.06 -6.58
CA GLU A 51 35.37 11.08 -6.29
C GLU A 51 34.73 10.86 -4.90
N PRO A 52 35.53 10.88 -3.82
CA PRO A 52 35.07 10.53 -2.49
C PRO A 52 34.11 11.57 -1.90
N LEU A 53 33.07 11.16 -1.20
CA LEU A 53 32.26 12.02 -0.34
C LEU A 53 32.19 11.36 1.03
N LEU A 54 32.69 12.06 2.05
CA LEU A 54 32.62 11.57 3.42
C LEU A 54 31.30 12.03 4.06
N LEU A 55 30.55 11.06 4.55
CA LEU A 55 29.31 11.23 5.30
C LEU A 55 29.52 10.74 6.74
N LEU A 56 28.65 11.18 7.64
CA LEU A 56 28.47 10.56 8.95
C LEU A 56 27.10 9.89 9.01
N ARG A 57 27.07 8.66 9.53
CA ARG A 57 25.87 7.89 9.81
C ARG A 57 25.60 7.92 11.31
N LEU A 58 24.34 8.16 11.67
CA LEU A 58 23.87 8.08 13.04
C LEU A 58 23.52 6.62 13.40
N LEU A 59 24.12 6.07 14.46
CA LEU A 59 23.99 4.66 14.86
C LEU A 59 22.90 4.40 15.90
N ARG A 60 22.24 5.45 16.41
CA ARG A 60 21.07 5.33 17.27
C ARG A 60 20.09 6.48 17.01
N PRO A 61 18.77 6.25 17.07
CA PRO A 61 17.81 7.34 16.92
C PRO A 61 17.97 8.38 18.04
N LEU A 62 17.74 9.64 17.71
CA LEU A 62 17.72 10.75 18.66
C LEU A 62 16.28 11.07 19.08
N ALA A 63 16.12 11.52 20.32
CA ALA A 63 14.86 12.06 20.84
C ALA A 63 14.93 13.60 20.84
N ASP A 64 14.92 14.20 22.02
CA ASP A 64 15.03 15.64 22.32
C ASP A 64 16.48 16.16 22.35
N GLN A 65 17.41 15.41 21.77
CA GLN A 65 18.84 15.73 21.76
C GLN A 65 19.33 15.89 20.33
N ALA A 66 20.28 16.80 20.13
CA ALA A 66 21.06 16.88 18.90
C ALA A 66 22.46 16.28 19.11
N VAL A 67 23.02 15.71 18.04
CA VAL A 67 24.43 15.33 18.00
C VAL A 67 25.16 16.31 17.10
N VAL A 68 26.12 17.01 17.65
CA VAL A 68 26.98 17.94 16.91
C VAL A 68 28.34 17.29 16.74
N VAL A 69 28.74 17.06 15.49
CA VAL A 69 30.03 16.49 15.15
C VAL A 69 30.90 17.57 14.50
N ARG A 70 32.00 17.88 15.16
CA ARG A 70 33.04 18.79 14.70
C ARG A 70 34.07 17.99 13.93
N CYS A 71 34.14 18.21 12.61
CA CYS A 71 35.00 17.44 11.73
C CYS A 71 35.99 18.34 10.98
N GLY A 72 37.18 17.82 10.68
CA GLY A 72 38.14 18.52 9.84
C GLY A 72 39.28 17.61 9.42
N PRO A 73 39.94 17.87 8.27
CA PRO A 73 41.18 17.19 7.94
C PRO A 73 42.23 17.47 9.03
N VAL A 74 42.99 16.46 9.45
CA VAL A 74 44.02 16.63 10.48
C VAL A 74 45.07 17.64 10.00
N GLY A 75 45.27 18.71 10.76
CA GLY A 75 46.21 19.79 10.41
C GLY A 75 45.66 20.86 9.46
N ALA A 76 44.36 20.84 9.14
CA ALA A 76 43.67 21.87 8.38
C ALA A 76 42.60 22.59 9.22
N ALA A 77 41.99 23.63 8.64
CA ALA A 77 40.84 24.29 9.25
C ALA A 77 39.65 23.33 9.36
N GLU A 78 38.96 23.39 10.49
CA GLU A 78 37.74 22.63 10.74
C GLU A 78 36.64 23.06 9.76
N VAL A 79 35.84 22.09 9.27
CA VAL A 79 34.68 22.40 8.42
C VAL A 79 33.48 22.78 9.29
N SER A 80 32.40 23.27 8.64
CA SER A 80 31.15 23.50 9.36
C SER A 80 30.70 22.21 10.06
N PRO A 81 30.28 22.30 11.34
CA PRO A 81 29.93 21.12 12.11
C PRO A 81 28.70 20.44 11.50
N VAL A 82 28.71 19.11 11.55
CA VAL A 82 27.58 18.28 11.15
C VAL A 82 26.62 18.18 12.32
N VAL A 83 25.37 18.60 12.13
CA VAL A 83 24.36 18.61 13.19
C VAL A 83 23.27 17.61 12.85
N PHE A 84 23.24 16.49 13.57
CA PHE A 84 22.06 15.65 13.63
C PHE A 84 21.06 16.30 14.57
N ALA A 85 20.02 16.89 13.98
CA ALA A 85 18.95 17.53 14.72
C ALA A 85 18.13 16.51 15.54
N PRO A 86 17.33 16.97 16.53
CA PRO A 86 16.39 16.12 17.25
C PRO A 86 15.53 15.27 16.33
N PHE A 87 15.13 14.10 16.83
CA PHE A 87 14.29 13.13 16.11
C PHE A 87 14.91 12.57 14.81
N SER A 88 16.22 12.76 14.59
CA SER A 88 16.96 12.06 13.54
C SER A 88 16.95 10.55 13.80
N GLY A 89 16.73 9.77 12.75
CA GLY A 89 16.64 8.31 12.88
C GLY A 89 17.99 7.62 12.85
N LEU A 90 18.00 6.37 13.32
CA LEU A 90 19.03 5.41 12.95
C LEU A 90 19.28 5.44 11.44
N GLY A 91 20.54 5.40 11.03
CA GLY A 91 20.93 5.38 9.62
C GLY A 91 20.83 6.74 8.89
N THR A 92 20.51 7.82 9.60
CA THR A 92 20.54 9.18 9.01
C THR A 92 21.96 9.49 8.56
N LEU A 93 22.11 9.96 7.31
CA LEU A 93 23.40 10.30 6.72
C LEU A 93 23.47 11.80 6.48
N LEU A 94 24.55 12.43 6.95
CA LEU A 94 24.81 13.86 6.71
C LEU A 94 26.19 14.06 6.08
N PRO A 95 26.35 15.02 5.16
CA PRO A 95 27.60 15.23 4.47
C PRO A 95 28.58 16.00 5.33
N VAL A 96 29.84 15.57 5.34
CA VAL A 96 30.93 16.21 6.07
C VAL A 96 31.76 17.07 5.11
N LEU A 97 32.48 16.42 4.20
CA LEU A 97 33.43 17.04 3.28
C LEU A 97 33.78 16.08 2.13
N VAL A 98 34.50 16.61 1.14
CA VAL A 98 35.14 15.83 0.07
C VAL A 98 36.61 15.62 0.48
N PRO A 99 37.02 14.44 0.97
CA PRO A 99 38.37 14.25 1.46
C PRO A 99 39.36 14.04 0.31
N ALA A 100 40.63 14.34 0.54
CA ALA A 100 41.70 13.83 -0.31
C ALA A 100 41.89 12.32 -0.06
N ALA A 101 42.35 11.58 -1.08
CA ALA A 101 42.74 10.19 -0.91
C ALA A 101 43.87 10.07 0.14
N GLY A 102 43.79 9.06 1.02
CA GLY A 102 44.76 8.88 2.10
C GLY A 102 44.65 9.87 3.26
N ALA A 103 43.67 10.79 3.27
CA ALA A 103 43.54 11.78 4.32
C ALA A 103 43.07 11.17 5.66
N GLU A 104 43.55 11.73 6.77
CA GLU A 104 42.93 11.55 8.08
C GLU A 104 41.99 12.71 8.39
N VAL A 105 40.80 12.39 8.89
CA VAL A 105 39.80 13.35 9.34
C VAL A 105 39.59 13.17 10.84
N SER A 106 39.79 14.23 11.63
CA SER A 106 39.42 14.25 13.04
C SER A 106 37.93 14.51 13.20
N ALA A 107 37.28 13.86 14.16
CA ALA A 107 35.88 14.04 14.52
C ALA A 107 35.70 14.08 16.05
N ALA A 108 35.19 15.20 16.56
CA ALA A 108 34.80 15.39 17.95
C ALA A 108 33.27 15.42 18.06
N VAL A 109 32.70 14.59 18.92
CA VAL A 109 31.25 14.36 19.01
C VAL A 109 30.71 14.96 20.30
N HIS A 110 29.66 15.78 20.20
CA HIS A 110 28.99 16.42 21.32
C HIS A 110 27.50 16.08 21.33
N LEU A 111 26.92 16.01 22.52
CA LEU A 111 25.49 15.80 22.73
C LEU A 111 24.86 17.07 23.29
N VAL A 112 23.88 17.62 22.58
CA VAL A 112 23.25 18.90 22.93
C VAL A 112 21.80 18.66 23.34
N PRO A 113 21.42 18.94 24.59
CA PRO A 113 20.04 18.77 25.06
C PRO A 113 19.11 19.90 24.58
N ALA A 114 17.81 19.63 24.51
CA ALA A 114 16.77 20.64 24.33
C ALA A 114 16.77 21.70 25.45
N PRO A 115 16.37 22.96 25.18
CA PRO A 115 15.79 23.49 23.93
C PRO A 115 16.82 23.98 22.89
N HIS A 116 18.12 23.82 23.16
CA HIS A 116 19.17 24.44 22.34
C HIS A 116 19.48 23.73 21.02
N CYS A 117 18.86 22.58 20.81
CA CYS A 117 19.04 21.70 19.67
C CYS A 117 18.45 22.21 18.33
N HIS A 118 17.72 23.33 18.33
CA HIS A 118 17.14 23.94 17.11
C HIS A 118 17.98 25.09 16.52
N GLN A 119 19.09 25.44 17.16
CA GLN A 119 20.06 26.35 16.57
C GLN A 119 20.83 25.61 15.47
N GLN A 120 21.02 26.28 14.33
CA GLN A 120 21.73 25.69 13.18
C GLN A 120 23.15 25.24 13.54
N VAL A 121 23.79 25.94 14.48
CA VAL A 121 24.98 25.52 15.21
C VAL A 121 24.84 26.05 16.64
N PRO A 122 24.75 25.20 17.67
CA PRO A 122 24.62 25.66 19.05
C PRO A 122 25.85 26.45 19.50
N ASP A 123 25.72 27.43 20.40
CA ASP A 123 26.89 28.10 20.98
C ASP A 123 27.77 27.12 21.80
N GLU A 124 29.07 27.39 21.88
CA GLU A 124 30.03 26.51 22.58
C GLU A 124 29.69 26.33 24.07
N SER A 125 29.09 27.34 24.69
CA SER A 125 28.59 27.31 26.07
C SER A 125 27.44 26.32 26.29
N VAL A 126 26.83 25.82 25.20
CA VAL A 126 25.60 25.03 25.22
C VAL A 126 25.82 23.57 24.78
N ARG A 127 26.91 23.29 24.06
CA ARG A 127 27.17 21.97 23.44
C ARG A 127 27.52 20.85 24.44
N GLY A 128 27.76 21.17 25.70
CA GLY A 128 28.26 20.21 26.69
C GLY A 128 29.69 19.72 26.38
N PRO A 129 30.27 18.86 27.23
CA PRO A 129 31.61 18.31 27.00
C PRO A 129 31.64 17.39 25.77
N GLU A 130 32.80 17.30 25.14
CA GLU A 130 33.06 16.27 24.12
C GLU A 130 32.87 14.88 24.73
N LEU A 131 32.20 14.00 23.98
CA LEU A 131 31.98 12.62 24.40
C LEU A 131 33.29 11.84 24.39
N ALA A 132 33.44 10.92 25.34
CA ALA A 132 34.53 9.96 25.31
C ALA A 132 34.48 9.11 24.03
N ARG A 133 35.63 8.54 23.67
CA ARG A 133 35.86 7.84 22.38
C ARG A 133 34.86 6.71 22.11
N ASP A 134 34.63 5.83 23.09
CA ASP A 134 33.72 4.69 22.91
C ASP A 134 32.26 5.14 22.75
N PRO A 135 31.70 6.02 23.62
CA PRO A 135 30.37 6.59 23.40
C PRO A 135 30.19 7.34 22.08
N ALA A 136 31.25 8.00 21.58
CA ALA A 136 31.22 8.68 20.28
C ALA A 136 31.13 7.69 19.12
N ALA A 137 31.89 6.60 19.15
CA ALA A 137 31.86 5.53 18.15
C ALA A 137 30.58 4.68 18.21
N GLU A 138 29.90 4.61 19.36
CA GLU A 138 28.55 4.03 19.48
C GLU A 138 27.44 4.93 18.90
N LEU A 139 27.73 6.22 18.72
CA LEU A 139 26.77 7.23 18.29
C LEU A 139 26.82 7.50 16.80
N VAL A 140 28.04 7.61 16.25
CA VAL A 140 28.25 7.96 14.85
C VAL A 140 29.34 7.12 14.22
N GLU A 141 29.16 6.84 12.93
CA GLU A 141 30.12 6.14 12.08
C GLU A 141 30.38 6.98 10.83
N ALA A 142 31.55 6.84 10.21
CA ALA A 142 31.82 7.47 8.93
C ALA A 142 31.44 6.55 7.77
N VAL A 143 30.89 7.13 6.72
CA VAL A 143 30.54 6.41 5.49
C VAL A 143 31.16 7.14 4.31
N LEU A 144 31.96 6.42 3.53
CA LEU A 144 32.60 6.94 2.34
C LEU A 144 31.81 6.51 1.11
N LEU A 145 31.29 7.49 0.37
CA LEU A 145 30.72 7.27 -0.95
C LEU A 145 31.75 7.53 -2.04
N GLU A 146 31.80 6.68 -3.05
CA GLU A 146 32.66 6.83 -4.22
C GLU A 146 31.84 6.92 -5.51
N GLY A 147 32.23 7.87 -6.37
CA GLY A 147 31.65 8.08 -7.70
C GLY A 147 30.49 9.07 -7.77
N VAL A 148 30.39 9.80 -8.89
CA VAL A 148 29.33 10.79 -9.15
C VAL A 148 27.94 10.20 -8.94
N LEU A 149 27.71 8.95 -9.38
CA LEU A 149 26.39 8.36 -9.27
C LEU A 149 25.99 8.09 -7.82
N ALA A 150 26.92 7.62 -6.96
CA ALA A 150 26.64 7.45 -5.54
C ALA A 150 26.25 8.78 -4.88
N ARG A 151 26.95 9.86 -5.23
CA ARG A 151 26.65 11.22 -4.76
C ARG A 151 25.28 11.70 -5.23
N LEU A 152 24.92 11.46 -6.49
CA LEU A 152 23.61 11.79 -7.04
C LEU A 152 22.49 10.99 -6.36
N THR A 153 22.69 9.69 -6.13
CA THR A 153 21.73 8.85 -5.41
C THR A 153 21.55 9.32 -3.96
N TYR A 154 22.63 9.74 -3.30
CA TYR A 154 22.55 10.37 -1.99
C TYR A 154 21.72 11.66 -2.02
N LEU A 155 21.98 12.57 -2.96
CA LEU A 155 21.19 13.80 -3.12
C LEU A 155 19.70 13.51 -3.41
N ALA A 156 19.41 12.49 -4.22
CA ALA A 156 18.03 12.09 -4.53
C ALA A 156 17.30 11.51 -3.30
N THR A 157 18.02 10.98 -2.31
CA THR A 157 17.47 10.35 -1.11
C THR A 157 17.57 11.21 0.15
N SER A 158 18.40 12.27 0.15
CA SER A 158 18.63 13.13 1.32
C SER A 158 17.39 13.91 1.73
N GLU A 159 16.61 14.41 0.78
CA GLU A 159 15.34 15.10 1.07
C GLU A 159 14.32 14.16 1.71
N LYS A 160 14.29 12.88 1.31
CA LYS A 160 13.44 11.88 1.97
C LYS A 160 13.79 11.73 3.45
N GLN A 161 15.09 11.69 3.79
CA GLN A 161 15.52 11.61 5.19
C GLN A 161 15.12 12.88 5.98
N ARG A 162 15.27 14.06 5.36
CA ARG A 162 14.85 15.34 5.95
C ARG A 162 13.33 15.38 6.19
N MET A 163 12.53 14.95 5.22
CA MET A 163 11.07 14.85 5.36
C MET A 163 10.68 13.88 6.47
N ILE A 164 11.29 12.68 6.52
CA ILE A 164 11.03 11.71 7.60
C ILE A 164 11.34 12.32 8.97
N ARG A 165 12.48 13.00 9.12
CA ARG A 165 12.83 13.72 10.36
C ARG A 165 11.78 14.77 10.70
N GLN A 166 11.38 15.61 9.74
CA GLN A 166 10.38 16.66 9.98
C GLN A 166 9.04 16.07 10.41
N VAL A 167 8.63 14.96 9.80
CA VAL A 167 7.42 14.23 10.19
C VAL A 167 7.54 13.69 11.62
N ARG A 168 8.70 13.14 12.01
CA ARG A 168 8.95 12.68 13.38
C ARG A 168 8.94 13.82 14.40
N GLU A 169 9.56 14.95 14.07
CA GLU A 169 9.56 16.16 14.90
C GLU A 169 8.13 16.71 15.07
N ILE A 170 7.37 16.82 13.98
CA ILE A 170 5.95 17.23 14.02
C ILE A 170 5.12 16.24 14.85
N ALA A 171 5.37 14.94 14.72
CA ALA A 171 4.69 13.92 15.51
C ALA A 171 5.03 14.04 17.01
N ALA A 172 6.31 14.21 17.35
CA ALA A 172 6.77 14.40 18.71
C ALA A 172 6.20 15.68 19.33
N CYS A 173 6.21 16.80 18.61
CA CYS A 173 5.70 18.09 19.07
C CYS A 173 4.18 18.14 19.32
N ARG A 174 3.45 17.04 19.08
CA ARG A 174 2.02 16.90 19.46
C ARG A 174 1.83 16.30 20.85
N HIS A 175 2.90 15.76 21.43
CA HIS A 175 2.94 15.27 22.80
C HIS A 175 3.49 16.38 23.66
N ALA A 176 2.78 16.80 24.71
CA ALA A 176 3.27 17.86 25.58
C ALA A 176 4.65 17.50 26.16
N ASP A 177 4.89 16.23 26.47
CA ASP A 177 6.20 15.68 26.89
C ASP A 177 7.37 16.09 25.98
N LEU A 178 7.16 16.14 24.66
CA LEU A 178 8.20 16.39 23.66
C LEU A 178 8.02 17.71 22.90
N ALA A 179 6.87 18.37 23.06
CA ALA A 179 6.60 19.67 22.47
C ALA A 179 7.42 20.76 23.16
N PHE A 180 7.79 21.79 22.41
CA PHE A 180 8.52 22.96 22.90
C PHE A 180 8.00 24.24 22.24
N SER A 181 8.22 25.37 22.90
CA SER A 181 7.97 26.73 22.41
C SER A 181 6.56 26.89 21.80
N GLY A 182 6.46 27.36 20.56
CA GLY A 182 5.17 27.61 19.89
C GLY A 182 4.29 26.36 19.73
N ALA A 183 4.87 25.14 19.73
CA ALA A 183 4.09 23.92 19.71
C ALA A 183 3.38 23.66 21.05
N LEU A 184 4.05 23.90 22.18
CA LEU A 184 3.41 23.90 23.50
C LEU A 184 2.33 24.97 23.59
N ASP A 185 2.55 26.15 23.02
CA ASP A 185 1.56 27.22 23.02
C ASP A 185 0.33 26.89 22.20
N SER A 186 0.50 26.19 21.07
CA SER A 186 -0.61 25.69 20.28
C SER A 186 -1.39 24.61 21.03
N LEU A 187 -0.69 23.63 21.64
CA LEU A 187 -1.32 22.58 22.46
C LEU A 187 -2.12 23.17 23.62
N GLY A 188 -1.54 24.15 24.33
CA GLY A 188 -2.25 24.83 25.40
C GLY A 188 -3.45 25.62 24.91
N ARG A 189 -3.36 26.31 23.77
CA ARG A 189 -4.52 26.98 23.14
C ARG A 189 -5.66 26.00 22.85
N ASP A 190 -5.35 24.84 22.28
CA ASP A 190 -6.34 23.82 21.95
C ASP A 190 -7.02 23.23 23.19
N LEU A 191 -6.29 23.18 24.31
CA LEU A 191 -6.78 22.72 25.61
C LEU A 191 -7.41 23.83 26.46
N GLY A 192 -7.40 25.07 26.00
CA GLY A 192 -7.86 26.24 26.75
C GLY A 192 -6.96 26.62 27.94
N VAL A 193 -5.70 26.17 27.94
CA VAL A 193 -4.68 26.42 28.97
C VAL A 193 -3.59 27.30 28.38
N TYR A 194 -3.69 28.62 28.56
CA TYR A 194 -2.68 29.56 28.05
C TYR A 194 -1.43 29.59 28.92
N ARG A 195 -0.26 29.81 28.29
CA ARG A 195 1.02 30.06 28.97
C ARG A 195 0.93 31.32 29.82
N LEU A 196 1.42 31.26 31.05
CA LEU A 196 1.51 32.42 31.94
C LEU A 196 2.71 33.30 31.56
N PRO A 197 2.67 34.61 31.88
CA PRO A 197 3.86 35.46 31.78
C PRO A 197 5.03 34.83 32.55
N ASP A 198 6.22 34.80 31.94
CA ASP A 198 7.47 34.26 32.50
C ASP A 198 7.49 32.74 32.78
N GLU A 199 6.52 31.98 32.25
CA GLU A 199 6.52 30.52 32.33
C GLU A 199 7.42 29.90 31.24
N ASP A 200 8.45 29.17 31.66
CA ASP A 200 9.31 28.40 30.75
C ASP A 200 8.59 27.15 30.19
N ASP A 201 9.17 26.59 29.13
CA ASP A 201 8.60 25.40 28.46
C ASP A 201 8.45 24.20 29.40
N ALA A 202 9.32 24.05 30.40
CA ALA A 202 9.29 22.93 31.33
C ALA A 202 8.10 23.02 32.29
N ARG A 203 7.93 24.17 32.96
CA ARG A 203 6.79 24.42 33.85
C ARG A 203 5.46 24.42 33.11
N TYR A 204 5.44 25.01 31.90
CA TYR A 204 4.24 25.02 31.08
C TYR A 204 3.88 23.61 30.62
N ARG A 205 4.86 22.79 30.22
CA ARG A 205 4.69 21.38 29.90
C ARG A 205 4.13 20.59 31.08
N ASP A 206 4.71 20.71 32.28
CA ASP A 206 4.22 20.01 33.47
C ASP A 206 2.74 20.32 33.75
N ARG A 207 2.34 21.58 33.55
CA ARG A 207 0.95 22.01 33.68
C ARG A 207 0.06 21.46 32.57
N LEU A 208 0.54 21.44 31.32
CA LEU A 208 -0.17 20.80 30.21
C LEU A 208 -0.27 19.28 30.36
N MET A 209 0.71 18.63 30.99
CA MET A 209 0.76 17.18 31.23
C MET A 209 -0.36 16.69 32.15
N ILE A 210 -0.89 17.56 33.02
CA ILE A 210 -2.12 17.31 33.78
C ILE A 210 -3.31 17.05 32.83
N PHE A 211 -3.33 17.70 31.67
CA PHE A 211 -4.40 17.61 30.67
C PHE A 211 -4.05 16.68 29.49
N THR A 212 -2.77 16.33 29.29
CA THR A 212 -2.24 15.63 28.10
C THR A 212 -1.54 14.30 28.38
N SER A 213 -1.39 13.88 29.64
CA SER A 213 -0.77 12.60 30.08
C SER A 213 -1.40 11.32 29.48
N TRP A 214 -2.45 11.47 28.67
CA TRP A 214 -3.07 10.43 27.89
C TRP A 214 -2.94 10.74 26.41
N ARG A 215 -1.74 10.64 25.82
CA ARG A 215 -1.58 10.54 24.36
C ARG A 215 -0.13 10.33 23.95
N SER A 216 0.20 9.09 23.61
CA SER A 216 0.88 8.74 22.37
C SER A 216 0.17 7.49 21.89
N ALA A 217 -0.67 7.59 20.86
CA ALA A 217 -1.35 6.43 20.33
C ALA A 217 -0.34 5.59 19.54
N THR A 218 0.44 4.78 20.24
CA THR A 218 0.88 3.53 19.63
C THR A 218 -0.38 2.69 19.39
N PRO A 219 -0.41 1.84 18.36
CA PRO A 219 -1.54 0.97 18.08
C PRO A 219 -1.95 0.18 19.32
N ASP A 220 -0.97 -0.31 20.08
CA ASP A 220 -1.16 -1.02 21.36
C ASP A 220 -1.84 -0.16 22.42
N ARG A 221 -1.51 1.14 22.50
CA ARG A 221 -2.15 2.05 23.47
C ARG A 221 -3.57 2.40 23.02
N LEU A 222 -3.80 2.60 21.72
CA LEU A 222 -5.15 2.83 21.20
C LEU A 222 -6.03 1.60 21.40
N ALA A 223 -5.51 0.40 21.10
CA ALA A 223 -6.17 -0.87 21.38
C ALA A 223 -6.42 -1.05 22.88
N GLY A 224 -5.45 -0.73 23.73
CA GLY A 224 -5.60 -0.77 25.19
C GLY A 224 -6.66 0.21 25.71
N VAL A 225 -6.78 1.40 25.13
CA VAL A 225 -7.82 2.37 25.49
C VAL A 225 -9.21 1.92 25.00
N LEU A 226 -9.30 1.39 23.78
CA LEU A 226 -10.55 0.93 23.19
C LEU A 226 -11.06 -0.37 23.83
N ASN A 227 -10.16 -1.27 24.22
CA ASN A 227 -10.51 -2.64 24.60
C ASN A 227 -10.16 -3.01 26.05
N GLY A 228 -9.21 -2.30 26.67
CA GLY A 228 -8.64 -2.70 27.95
C GLY A 228 -7.82 -4.00 27.87
N SER A 229 -7.37 -4.49 29.02
CA SER A 229 -6.66 -5.79 29.09
C SER A 229 -7.61 -6.96 28.81
N GLY A 230 -7.04 -8.09 28.36
CA GLY A 230 -7.78 -9.32 28.08
C GLY A 230 -7.47 -9.92 26.70
N PRO A 231 -7.66 -11.24 26.53
CA PRO A 231 -7.49 -11.91 25.25
C PRO A 231 -8.59 -11.54 24.25
N ASP A 232 -8.37 -11.87 22.97
CA ASP A 232 -9.40 -11.76 21.93
C ASP A 232 -10.63 -12.61 22.29
N GLY A 233 -11.82 -12.02 22.19
CA GLY A 233 -13.10 -12.65 22.56
C GLY A 233 -13.57 -12.41 24.00
N ALA A 234 -12.77 -11.78 24.87
CA ALA A 234 -13.25 -11.30 26.17
C ALA A 234 -14.22 -10.11 26.02
N ALA A 235 -14.96 -9.76 27.08
CA ALA A 235 -15.70 -8.49 27.10
C ALA A 235 -14.73 -7.29 27.03
N ASN A 236 -15.20 -6.18 26.49
CA ASN A 236 -14.47 -4.93 26.48
C ASN A 236 -14.30 -4.41 27.92
N ALA A 237 -13.06 -4.08 28.28
CA ALA A 237 -12.69 -3.51 29.57
C ALA A 237 -12.04 -2.11 29.42
N GLY A 238 -12.05 -1.56 28.21
CA GLY A 238 -11.53 -0.24 27.86
C GLY A 238 -12.46 0.90 28.27
N LEU A 239 -12.13 2.12 27.84
CA LEU A 239 -12.98 3.29 28.08
C LEU A 239 -14.41 3.12 27.51
N PRO A 240 -14.62 2.52 26.32
CA PRO A 240 -15.96 2.24 25.79
C PRO A 240 -16.85 1.41 26.73
N ALA A 241 -16.28 0.48 27.51
CA ALA A 241 -17.02 -0.36 28.45
C ALA A 241 -17.73 0.44 29.54
N ARG A 242 -17.21 1.62 29.91
CA ARG A 242 -17.86 2.53 30.88
C ARG A 242 -19.18 3.12 30.35
N PHE A 243 -19.43 2.99 29.06
CA PHE A 243 -20.65 3.41 28.37
C PHE A 243 -21.46 2.22 27.84
N GLY A 244 -21.25 1.03 28.40
CA GLY A 244 -22.03 -0.17 28.10
C GLY A 244 -21.64 -0.89 26.82
N ILE A 245 -20.52 -0.50 26.18
CA ILE A 245 -20.01 -1.19 24.98
C ILE A 245 -19.25 -2.44 25.45
N THR A 246 -19.80 -3.62 25.16
CA THR A 246 -19.22 -4.92 25.55
C THR A 246 -18.31 -5.53 24.49
N GLY A 247 -18.47 -5.14 23.22
CA GLY A 247 -17.64 -5.60 22.10
C GLY A 247 -16.26 -4.96 22.08
N ARG A 248 -15.21 -5.75 21.80
CA ARG A 248 -13.82 -5.29 21.67
C ARG A 248 -13.56 -4.85 20.23
N PHE A 249 -12.96 -3.69 20.01
CA PHE A 249 -12.58 -3.16 18.71
C PHE A 249 -11.35 -3.86 18.12
N ARG A 250 -11.27 -3.94 16.79
CA ARG A 250 -10.07 -4.33 16.04
C ARG A 250 -9.50 -3.10 15.33
N LEU A 251 -8.19 -2.89 15.46
CA LEU A 251 -7.45 -1.89 14.69
C LEU A 251 -6.78 -2.59 13.52
N VAL A 252 -7.00 -2.07 12.30
CA VAL A 252 -6.38 -2.59 11.08
C VAL A 252 -5.48 -1.51 10.49
N GLU A 253 -4.17 -1.75 10.52
CA GLU A 253 -3.13 -0.87 9.95
C GLU A 253 -2.38 -1.49 8.76
N GLU A 254 -2.59 -2.78 8.52
CA GLU A 254 -2.10 -3.44 7.32
C GLU A 254 -2.64 -2.70 6.10
N GLN A 255 -1.77 -2.40 5.14
CA GLN A 255 -2.12 -1.61 3.98
C GLN A 255 -2.59 -2.49 2.83
N ASN A 256 -3.60 -2.05 2.08
CA ASN A 256 -3.92 -2.61 0.77
C ASN A 256 -2.72 -2.37 -0.17
N PRO A 257 -2.02 -3.42 -0.65
CA PRO A 257 -0.92 -3.22 -1.58
C PRO A 257 -1.43 -2.70 -2.92
N LEU A 258 -0.72 -1.72 -3.48
CA LEU A 258 -0.94 -1.18 -4.82
C LEU A 258 -0.45 -2.19 -5.86
N ALA A 259 -1.35 -2.60 -6.76
CA ALA A 259 -1.03 -3.44 -7.90
C ALA A 259 -0.38 -2.59 -9.01
N LEU A 260 0.71 -3.07 -9.61
CA LEU A 260 1.40 -2.40 -10.72
C LEU A 260 1.36 -3.28 -11.97
N ALA A 261 0.95 -2.73 -13.10
CA ALA A 261 1.09 -3.37 -14.40
C ALA A 261 1.65 -2.39 -15.45
N THR A 262 2.36 -2.94 -16.43
CA THR A 262 3.02 -2.15 -17.47
C THR A 262 2.81 -2.77 -18.84
N ARG A 263 2.80 -1.95 -19.89
CA ARG A 263 2.78 -2.38 -21.28
C ARG A 263 3.61 -1.45 -22.15
N LEU A 264 4.49 -2.01 -22.97
CA LEU A 264 5.13 -1.26 -24.05
C LEU A 264 4.14 -1.11 -25.21
N VAL A 265 4.03 0.11 -25.74
CA VAL A 265 3.19 0.47 -26.87
C VAL A 265 4.06 1.18 -27.92
N ASP A 266 4.29 0.54 -29.05
CA ASP A 266 4.97 1.19 -30.17
C ASP A 266 3.99 2.07 -30.94
N VAL A 267 4.38 3.30 -31.24
CA VAL A 267 3.64 4.21 -32.09
C VAL A 267 4.43 4.39 -33.39
N GLY A 268 3.88 3.89 -34.50
CA GLY A 268 4.51 3.91 -35.81
C GLY A 268 5.80 3.05 -35.93
N PRO A 269 6.43 3.03 -37.12
CA PRO A 269 7.61 2.21 -37.41
C PRO A 269 8.82 2.53 -36.52
N ARG A 270 9.04 3.81 -36.18
CA ARG A 270 10.12 4.20 -35.24
C ARG A 270 9.89 3.61 -33.85
N GLY A 271 8.64 3.52 -33.38
CA GLY A 271 8.31 2.87 -32.12
C GLY A 271 8.72 1.40 -32.09
N ALA A 272 8.42 0.65 -33.16
CA ALA A 272 8.80 -0.76 -33.27
C ALA A 272 10.33 -0.93 -33.28
N ALA A 273 11.04 -0.06 -34.01
CA ALA A 273 12.51 -0.06 -34.01
C ALA A 273 13.10 0.30 -32.63
N MET A 274 12.46 1.21 -31.87
CA MET A 274 12.86 1.54 -30.51
C MET A 274 12.61 0.39 -29.54
N ARG A 275 11.48 -0.34 -29.66
CA ARG A 275 11.17 -1.54 -28.87
C ARG A 275 12.27 -2.59 -29.03
N ALA A 276 12.68 -2.88 -30.26
CA ALA A 276 13.76 -3.83 -30.54
C ALA A 276 15.09 -3.42 -29.88
N ARG A 277 15.45 -2.13 -29.93
CA ARG A 277 16.66 -1.60 -29.25
C ARG A 277 16.55 -1.68 -27.73
N VAL A 278 15.39 -1.40 -27.16
CA VAL A 278 15.14 -1.54 -25.72
C VAL A 278 15.32 -2.98 -25.27
N HIS A 279 14.81 -3.96 -26.04
CA HIS A 279 15.03 -5.38 -25.77
C HIS A 279 16.49 -5.80 -25.81
N GLU A 280 17.23 -5.33 -26.82
CA GLU A 280 18.67 -5.54 -26.88
C GLU A 280 19.39 -4.93 -25.65
N LEU A 281 19.02 -3.72 -25.26
CA LEU A 281 19.58 -3.04 -24.09
C LEU A 281 19.24 -3.79 -22.78
N LEU A 282 17.99 -4.25 -22.61
CA LEU A 282 17.58 -5.03 -21.46
C LEU A 282 18.44 -6.28 -21.32
N ARG A 283 18.60 -7.07 -22.39
CA ARG A 283 19.38 -8.31 -22.39
C ARG A 283 20.88 -8.10 -22.15
N THR A 284 21.42 -6.99 -22.63
CA THR A 284 22.88 -6.73 -22.59
C THR A 284 23.33 -6.01 -21.32
N VAL A 285 22.46 -5.18 -20.72
CA VAL A 285 22.83 -4.27 -19.61
C VAL A 285 22.06 -4.52 -18.32
N TYR A 286 20.74 -4.77 -18.40
CA TYR A 286 19.86 -4.72 -17.23
C TYR A 286 19.48 -6.10 -16.67
N LEU A 287 19.35 -7.11 -17.52
CA LEU A 287 18.94 -8.45 -17.14
C LEU A 287 20.16 -9.34 -16.86
N LEU A 288 20.02 -10.21 -15.87
CA LEU A 288 20.94 -11.31 -15.62
C LEU A 288 20.72 -12.37 -16.72
N ASP A 289 21.78 -12.66 -17.46
CA ASP A 289 21.84 -13.77 -18.41
C ASP A 289 22.29 -15.04 -17.69
N LEU A 290 21.40 -16.04 -17.60
CA LEU A 290 21.70 -17.30 -16.91
C LEU A 290 22.80 -18.11 -17.59
N GLU A 291 23.06 -17.88 -18.88
CA GLU A 291 24.00 -18.65 -19.70
C GLU A 291 25.37 -17.97 -19.87
N ARG A 292 25.53 -16.75 -19.36
CA ARG A 292 26.79 -16.00 -19.42
C ARG A 292 27.31 -15.67 -18.03
N PRO A 293 28.63 -15.59 -17.83
CA PRO A 293 29.18 -15.13 -16.57
C PRO A 293 28.76 -13.68 -16.29
N VAL A 294 28.61 -13.35 -15.00
CA VAL A 294 28.27 -11.99 -14.59
C VAL A 294 29.39 -11.02 -15.00
N PRO A 295 29.08 -9.86 -15.62
CA PRO A 295 30.09 -8.93 -16.13
C PRO A 295 31.12 -8.50 -15.08
N GLU A 296 32.40 -8.44 -15.48
CA GLU A 296 33.52 -8.07 -14.58
C GLU A 296 33.49 -6.60 -14.11
N LEU A 297 32.71 -5.76 -14.78
CA LEU A 297 32.56 -4.34 -14.44
C LEU A 297 31.85 -4.13 -13.09
N LEU A 298 31.09 -5.11 -12.61
CA LEU A 298 30.39 -5.05 -11.32
C LEU A 298 31.35 -5.02 -10.11
N PRO A 299 30.97 -4.37 -8.99
CA PRO A 299 31.70 -4.48 -7.73
C PRO A 299 31.93 -5.96 -7.35
N PRO A 300 33.12 -6.36 -6.86
CA PRO A 300 33.48 -7.77 -6.68
C PRO A 300 32.48 -8.57 -5.83
N GLU A 301 31.96 -7.98 -4.76
CA GLU A 301 30.98 -8.63 -3.88
C GLU A 301 29.62 -8.83 -4.56
N GLN A 302 29.13 -7.81 -5.26
CA GLN A 302 27.88 -7.90 -6.02
C GLN A 302 28.00 -8.91 -7.16
N ARG A 303 29.15 -8.93 -7.85
CA ARG A 303 29.46 -9.93 -8.87
C ARG A 303 29.44 -11.34 -8.29
N ARG A 304 30.13 -11.58 -7.16
CA ARG A 304 30.14 -12.89 -6.49
C ARG A 304 28.73 -13.35 -6.12
N ARG A 305 27.93 -12.46 -5.53
CA ARG A 305 26.55 -12.74 -5.15
C ARG A 305 25.67 -13.10 -6.36
N LEU A 306 25.76 -12.35 -7.46
CA LEU A 306 24.98 -12.63 -8.66
C LEU A 306 25.45 -13.92 -9.35
N GLU A 307 26.75 -14.24 -9.30
CA GLU A 307 27.30 -15.47 -9.84
C GLU A 307 26.80 -16.70 -9.03
N GLU A 308 26.76 -16.59 -7.69
CA GLU A 308 26.16 -17.61 -6.83
C GLU A 308 24.66 -17.83 -7.14
N VAL A 309 23.92 -16.74 -7.37
CA VAL A 309 22.50 -16.79 -7.79
C VAL A 309 22.37 -17.46 -9.15
N ARG A 310 23.20 -17.09 -10.12
CA ARG A 310 23.24 -17.68 -11.46
C ARG A 310 23.52 -19.18 -11.39
N GLN A 311 24.49 -19.59 -10.57
CA GLN A 311 24.85 -21.00 -10.39
C GLN A 311 23.67 -21.80 -9.84
N VAL A 312 23.02 -21.32 -8.76
CA VAL A 312 21.83 -21.98 -8.19
C VAL A 312 20.73 -22.15 -9.25
N LEU A 313 20.41 -21.09 -9.99
CA LEU A 313 19.35 -21.13 -11.00
C LEU A 313 19.71 -21.96 -12.23
N THR A 314 20.98 -22.22 -12.50
CA THR A 314 21.40 -23.08 -13.62
C THR A 314 21.54 -24.54 -13.25
N THR A 315 21.84 -24.86 -11.98
CA THR A 315 22.01 -26.25 -11.52
C THR A 315 20.74 -26.84 -10.92
N GLU A 316 19.95 -26.07 -10.18
CA GLU A 316 18.83 -26.58 -9.37
C GLU A 316 17.45 -26.38 -10.01
N VAL A 317 17.36 -25.58 -11.08
CA VAL A 317 16.09 -25.23 -11.75
C VAL A 317 16.04 -25.88 -13.13
N THR A 318 14.96 -26.61 -13.39
CA THR A 318 14.68 -27.16 -14.72
C THR A 318 14.13 -26.06 -15.61
N ARG A 319 14.73 -25.85 -16.78
CA ARG A 319 14.32 -24.82 -17.74
C ARG A 319 13.64 -25.46 -18.95
N SER A 320 12.54 -24.87 -19.41
CA SER A 320 11.88 -25.31 -20.64
C SER A 320 12.84 -25.15 -21.84
N ALA A 321 12.95 -26.20 -22.66
CA ALA A 321 13.82 -26.22 -23.84
C ALA A 321 13.17 -25.61 -25.10
N GLY A 322 11.89 -25.23 -25.04
CA GLY A 322 11.15 -24.65 -26.16
C GLY A 322 11.37 -23.14 -26.33
N PRO A 323 11.12 -22.57 -27.52
CA PRO A 323 11.08 -21.12 -27.70
C PRO A 323 9.87 -20.50 -26.97
N PRO A 324 9.99 -19.33 -26.35
CA PRO A 324 11.22 -18.52 -26.20
C PRO A 324 12.18 -19.07 -25.13
N PRO A 325 13.51 -18.91 -25.29
CA PRO A 325 14.49 -19.46 -24.36
C PRO A 325 14.38 -18.84 -22.97
N VAL A 326 14.44 -19.69 -21.95
CA VAL A 326 14.41 -19.32 -20.54
C VAL A 326 15.81 -18.89 -20.09
N ARG A 327 16.11 -17.59 -20.23
CA ARG A 327 17.50 -17.09 -20.16
C ARG A 327 17.70 -15.79 -19.38
N HIS A 328 16.86 -14.78 -19.59
CA HIS A 328 17.11 -13.44 -19.05
C HIS A 328 16.09 -13.07 -17.98
N LEU A 329 16.57 -12.63 -16.82
CA LEU A 329 15.77 -12.27 -15.65
C LEU A 329 16.25 -10.97 -15.02
N ALA A 330 15.35 -10.18 -14.46
CA ALA A 330 15.77 -9.07 -13.61
C ALA A 330 16.57 -9.60 -12.39
N PRO A 331 17.67 -8.95 -11.97
CA PRO A 331 18.48 -9.42 -10.85
C PRO A 331 17.71 -9.62 -9.54
N SER A 332 16.75 -8.73 -9.23
CA SER A 332 15.90 -8.86 -8.04
C SER A 332 15.03 -10.13 -8.08
N LEU A 333 14.46 -10.43 -9.24
CA LEU A 333 13.66 -11.64 -9.45
C LEU A 333 14.54 -12.89 -9.37
N ALA A 334 15.73 -12.87 -9.97
CA ALA A 334 16.68 -13.98 -9.89
C ALA A 334 17.10 -14.29 -8.44
N VAL A 335 17.36 -13.25 -7.62
CA VAL A 335 17.68 -13.40 -6.20
C VAL A 335 16.51 -14.04 -5.44
N SER A 336 15.27 -13.56 -5.63
CA SER A 336 14.09 -14.12 -4.96
C SER A 336 13.82 -15.57 -5.39
N LEU A 337 14.02 -15.89 -6.68
CA LEU A 337 13.90 -17.26 -7.19
C LEU A 337 14.97 -18.19 -6.62
N ALA A 338 16.23 -17.75 -6.55
CA ALA A 338 17.30 -18.55 -5.95
C ALA A 338 17.05 -18.79 -4.46
N ARG A 339 16.49 -17.80 -3.74
CA ARG A 339 16.07 -17.96 -2.34
C ARG A 339 14.93 -18.97 -2.19
N LEU A 340 13.93 -18.92 -3.07
CA LEU A 340 12.84 -19.91 -3.11
C LEU A 340 13.40 -21.33 -3.36
N VAL A 341 14.30 -21.50 -4.32
CA VAL A 341 14.91 -22.80 -4.63
C VAL A 341 15.68 -23.34 -3.42
N ARG A 342 16.49 -22.52 -2.76
CA ARG A 342 17.21 -22.90 -1.54
C ARG A 342 16.25 -23.30 -0.41
N LEU A 343 15.16 -22.57 -0.22
CA LEU A 343 14.14 -22.89 0.78
C LEU A 343 13.44 -24.21 0.48
N VAL A 344 13.03 -24.45 -0.77
CA VAL A 344 12.41 -25.71 -1.22
C VAL A 344 13.34 -26.90 -0.91
N ARG A 345 14.64 -26.76 -1.21
CA ARG A 345 15.64 -27.79 -0.90
C ARG A 345 15.84 -27.98 0.61
N ALA A 346 15.86 -26.89 1.38
CA ALA A 346 15.97 -26.95 2.84
C ALA A 346 14.75 -27.61 3.51
N LEU A 347 13.57 -27.51 2.90
CA LEU A 347 12.34 -28.22 3.28
C LEU A 347 12.32 -29.68 2.78
N SER A 348 13.47 -30.20 2.34
CA SER A 348 13.68 -31.58 1.88
C SER A 348 12.90 -31.98 0.63
N ASP A 349 12.39 -31.01 -0.15
CA ASP A 349 11.79 -31.30 -1.45
C ASP A 349 12.87 -31.42 -2.53
N THR A 350 12.95 -32.60 -3.12
CA THR A 350 13.88 -32.94 -4.22
C THR A 350 13.23 -32.81 -5.60
N GLY A 351 11.94 -32.44 -5.65
CA GLY A 351 11.22 -32.25 -6.90
C GLY A 351 11.82 -31.10 -7.73
N PRO A 352 11.69 -31.14 -9.07
CA PRO A 352 12.18 -30.05 -9.91
C PRO A 352 11.39 -28.77 -9.65
N VAL A 353 12.11 -27.65 -9.50
CA VAL A 353 11.54 -26.31 -9.68
C VAL A 353 11.65 -26.01 -11.16
N THR A 354 10.52 -25.84 -11.85
CA THR A 354 10.50 -25.68 -13.31
C THR A 354 10.24 -24.23 -13.68
N LEU A 355 11.18 -23.61 -14.38
CA LEU A 355 11.07 -22.27 -14.95
C LEU A 355 10.66 -22.38 -16.43
N LEU A 356 9.44 -21.94 -16.72
CA LEU A 356 8.78 -22.15 -18.01
C LEU A 356 8.92 -20.96 -18.95
N ARG A 357 8.97 -19.73 -18.42
CA ARG A 357 9.05 -18.49 -19.21
C ARG A 357 9.71 -17.38 -18.39
N THR A 358 10.49 -16.54 -19.04
CA THR A 358 11.18 -15.37 -18.46
C THR A 358 11.01 -14.17 -19.39
N HIS A 359 12.01 -13.30 -19.55
CA HIS A 359 11.98 -12.27 -20.57
C HIS A 359 11.75 -12.83 -21.98
N VAL A 360 10.93 -12.12 -22.75
CA VAL A 360 10.59 -12.42 -24.15
C VAL A 360 10.57 -11.13 -24.97
N GLU A 361 10.85 -11.24 -26.26
CA GLU A 361 10.85 -10.08 -27.18
C GLU A 361 9.47 -9.85 -27.80
N GLU A 362 8.63 -10.88 -27.86
CA GLU A 362 7.24 -10.69 -28.27
C GLU A 362 6.46 -9.82 -27.26
N PRO A 363 5.51 -9.00 -27.72
CA PRO A 363 4.69 -8.19 -26.83
C PRO A 363 3.92 -9.03 -25.81
N ASP A 364 4.36 -8.98 -24.55
CA ASP A 364 3.79 -9.74 -23.43
C ASP A 364 3.86 -8.89 -22.16
N PRO A 365 2.73 -8.39 -21.63
CA PRO A 365 2.73 -7.46 -20.50
C PRO A 365 3.31 -8.06 -19.20
N LEU A 366 3.43 -9.39 -19.11
CA LEU A 366 3.98 -10.08 -17.94
C LEU A 366 5.49 -10.30 -18.03
N HIS A 367 6.01 -10.47 -19.24
CA HIS A 367 7.35 -11.01 -19.47
C HIS A 367 8.26 -10.06 -20.25
N GLU A 368 7.71 -9.13 -21.01
CA GLU A 368 8.46 -8.29 -21.96
C GLU A 368 9.59 -7.48 -21.29
N LEU A 369 9.44 -7.04 -20.04
CA LEU A 369 10.48 -6.30 -19.31
C LEU A 369 11.44 -7.18 -18.48
N GLY A 370 11.25 -8.51 -18.46
CA GLY A 370 12.03 -9.43 -17.64
C GLY A 370 11.80 -9.32 -16.12
N LEU A 371 10.77 -8.58 -15.71
CA LEU A 371 10.38 -8.34 -14.31
C LEU A 371 9.49 -9.46 -13.74
N GLY A 372 9.07 -10.42 -14.57
CA GLY A 372 8.22 -11.54 -14.22
C GLY A 372 8.73 -12.85 -14.81
N ALA A 373 8.34 -13.96 -14.20
CA ALA A 373 8.64 -15.31 -14.65
C ALA A 373 7.43 -16.24 -14.47
N THR A 374 7.34 -17.27 -15.31
CA THR A 374 6.36 -18.35 -15.15
C THR A 374 7.04 -19.59 -14.62
N LEU A 375 6.53 -20.13 -13.51
CA LEU A 375 6.92 -21.39 -12.89
C LEU A 375 5.87 -22.47 -13.13
N GLY A 376 6.28 -23.74 -13.07
CA GLY A 376 5.34 -24.84 -12.86
C GLY A 376 4.82 -24.84 -11.42
N GLN A 377 3.54 -25.16 -11.22
CA GLN A 377 2.94 -25.26 -9.89
C GLN A 377 3.52 -26.46 -9.11
N PHE A 378 3.71 -26.31 -7.80
CA PHE A 378 4.26 -27.37 -6.95
C PHE A 378 3.28 -28.55 -6.77
N GLY A 379 1.97 -28.28 -6.79
CA GLY A 379 0.92 -29.27 -6.58
C GLY A 379 0.65 -29.59 -5.10
N GLN A 380 -0.49 -30.24 -4.84
CA GLN A 380 -0.99 -30.48 -3.48
C GLN A 380 -0.02 -31.29 -2.62
N GLN A 381 0.45 -32.45 -3.10
CA GLN A 381 1.28 -33.35 -2.31
C GLN A 381 2.59 -32.68 -1.85
N ARG A 382 3.25 -31.93 -2.76
CA ARG A 382 4.51 -31.25 -2.45
C ARG A 382 4.31 -30.09 -1.47
N LEU A 383 3.27 -29.27 -1.67
CA LEU A 383 2.97 -28.16 -0.74
C LEU A 383 2.63 -28.66 0.66
N THR A 384 1.86 -29.75 0.78
CA THR A 384 1.55 -30.36 2.08
C THR A 384 2.80 -30.93 2.75
N ALA A 385 3.68 -31.63 2.01
CA ALA A 385 4.92 -32.16 2.56
C ALA A 385 5.87 -31.05 3.04
N MET A 386 6.05 -30.00 2.24
CA MET A 386 6.87 -28.85 2.62
C MET A 386 6.28 -28.13 3.85
N GLY A 387 4.95 -27.98 3.92
CA GLY A 387 4.27 -27.39 5.07
C GLY A 387 4.54 -28.15 6.37
N ALA A 388 4.59 -29.47 6.33
CA ALA A 388 4.93 -30.30 7.49
C ALA A 388 6.41 -30.20 7.89
N ALA A 389 7.32 -29.88 6.95
CA ALA A 389 8.75 -29.76 7.21
C ALA A 389 9.16 -28.41 7.84
N VAL A 390 8.30 -27.38 7.75
CA VAL A 390 8.59 -26.02 8.23
C VAL A 390 9.01 -26.00 9.70
N GLU A 391 8.26 -26.66 10.57
CA GLU A 391 8.53 -26.65 12.02
C GLU A 391 9.91 -27.27 12.34
N GLY A 392 10.31 -28.30 11.59
CA GLY A 392 11.62 -28.92 11.74
C GLY A 392 12.75 -27.97 11.33
N LEU A 393 12.61 -27.30 10.19
CA LEU A 393 13.62 -26.37 9.67
C LEU A 393 13.75 -25.10 10.53
N ALA A 394 12.64 -24.59 11.07
CA ALA A 394 12.58 -23.38 11.88
C ALA A 394 13.36 -23.48 13.21
N ARG A 395 13.67 -24.69 13.70
CA ARG A 395 14.46 -24.89 14.92
C ARG A 395 15.98 -24.74 14.72
N GLY A 396 16.45 -24.62 13.48
CA GLY A 396 17.87 -24.44 13.17
C GLY A 396 18.35 -22.98 13.34
N THR A 397 19.64 -22.75 13.09
CA THR A 397 20.29 -21.42 13.23
C THR A 397 20.74 -20.82 11.90
N SER A 398 20.35 -21.42 10.76
CA SER A 398 20.72 -20.94 9.43
C SER A 398 19.81 -19.81 8.94
N GLU A 399 20.21 -19.08 7.88
CA GLU A 399 19.32 -18.10 7.21
C GLU A 399 17.99 -18.75 6.78
N MET A 400 18.04 -19.99 6.27
CA MET A 400 16.84 -20.72 5.86
C MET A 400 15.98 -21.14 7.06
N SER A 401 16.59 -21.35 8.23
CA SER A 401 15.85 -21.61 9.47
C SER A 401 15.13 -20.36 9.97
N ALA A 402 15.81 -19.20 9.93
CA ALA A 402 15.17 -17.92 10.26
C ALA A 402 14.01 -17.62 9.30
N LEU A 403 14.20 -17.84 7.99
CA LEU A 403 13.14 -17.71 6.99
C LEU A 403 11.99 -18.70 7.24
N ALA A 404 12.28 -19.95 7.60
CA ALA A 404 11.26 -20.95 7.93
C ALA A 404 10.40 -20.53 9.13
N GLY A 405 10.99 -19.83 10.10
CA GLY A 405 10.28 -19.29 11.26
C GLY A 405 9.21 -18.25 10.96
N THR A 406 9.23 -17.64 9.75
CA THR A 406 8.22 -16.65 9.33
C THR A 406 7.11 -17.25 8.45
N LEU A 407 7.25 -18.53 8.06
CA LEU A 407 6.28 -19.19 7.19
C LEU A 407 5.02 -19.57 7.96
N VAL A 408 3.85 -19.34 7.35
CA VAL A 408 2.55 -19.78 7.87
C VAL A 408 1.92 -20.72 6.84
N PRO A 409 2.19 -22.04 6.92
CA PRO A 409 1.64 -23.00 5.97
C PRO A 409 0.12 -22.96 5.90
N ARG A 410 -0.43 -23.05 4.70
CA ARG A 410 -1.88 -23.09 4.45
C ARG A 410 -2.30 -24.37 3.73
N PRO A 411 -3.52 -24.88 3.97
CA PRO A 411 -4.07 -25.98 3.20
C PRO A 411 -4.12 -25.65 1.70
N PHE A 412 -3.89 -26.65 0.85
CA PHE A 412 -3.92 -26.47 -0.62
C PHE A 412 -5.27 -25.94 -1.13
N SER A 413 -6.37 -26.27 -0.46
CA SER A 413 -7.70 -25.75 -0.77
C SER A 413 -7.83 -24.23 -0.58
N GLU A 414 -7.00 -23.65 0.28
CA GLU A 414 -6.99 -22.20 0.56
C GLU A 414 -5.91 -21.47 -0.24
N ASP A 415 -4.74 -22.09 -0.41
CA ASP A 415 -3.61 -21.53 -1.14
C ASP A 415 -2.98 -22.56 -2.09
N PRO A 416 -3.64 -22.85 -3.23
CA PRO A 416 -3.11 -23.78 -4.22
C PRO A 416 -1.84 -23.25 -4.90
N ALA A 417 -1.65 -21.92 -4.89
CA ALA A 417 -0.50 -21.27 -5.51
C ALA A 417 0.78 -21.34 -4.65
N GLY A 418 0.66 -21.69 -3.36
CA GLY A 418 1.79 -21.74 -2.43
C GLY A 418 2.38 -20.36 -2.13
N ARG A 419 1.53 -19.33 -2.02
CA ARG A 419 1.94 -17.97 -1.65
C ARG A 419 2.69 -17.94 -0.34
N TRP A 420 2.26 -18.75 0.64
CA TRP A 420 2.92 -18.86 1.94
C TRP A 420 4.40 -19.24 1.85
N LEU A 421 4.81 -19.93 0.79
CA LEU A 421 6.20 -20.35 0.54
C LEU A 421 6.98 -19.31 -0.25
N ALA A 422 6.35 -18.73 -1.27
CA ALA A 422 7.02 -17.87 -2.25
C ALA A 422 7.12 -16.39 -1.82
N GLU A 423 6.09 -15.84 -1.15
CA GLU A 423 6.08 -14.43 -0.74
C GLU A 423 7.21 -14.08 0.25
N PRO A 424 7.51 -14.89 1.29
CA PRO A 424 8.63 -14.64 2.20
C PRO A 424 10.00 -14.67 1.51
N CYS A 425 10.11 -15.33 0.36
CA CYS A 425 11.33 -15.33 -0.46
C CYS A 425 11.55 -14.00 -1.22
N GLY A 426 10.63 -13.04 -1.11
CA GLY A 426 10.69 -11.75 -1.81
C GLY A 426 9.94 -11.71 -3.13
N LEU A 427 9.08 -12.71 -3.41
CA LEU A 427 8.18 -12.71 -4.57
C LEU A 427 6.86 -12.02 -4.17
N ARG A 428 6.77 -10.72 -4.42
CA ARG A 428 5.58 -9.91 -4.08
C ARG A 428 4.34 -10.24 -4.91
N THR A 429 4.52 -10.94 -6.03
CA THR A 429 3.41 -11.51 -6.81
C THR A 429 3.59 -12.99 -6.96
N VAL A 430 2.54 -13.74 -6.62
CA VAL A 430 2.39 -15.16 -6.90
C VAL A 430 0.95 -15.36 -7.38
N HIS A 431 0.79 -15.50 -8.69
CA HIS A 431 -0.50 -15.52 -9.36
C HIS A 431 -0.65 -16.79 -10.20
N ALA A 432 -1.73 -17.54 -9.99
CA ALA A 432 -2.03 -18.70 -10.82
C ALA A 432 -2.42 -18.25 -12.24
N LEU A 433 -1.80 -18.88 -13.23
CA LEU A 433 -2.17 -18.80 -14.64
C LEU A 433 -2.97 -20.06 -15.02
N THR A 434 -3.49 -20.08 -16.25
CA THR A 434 -4.13 -21.29 -16.79
C THR A 434 -3.12 -22.44 -16.95
N GLY A 435 -3.56 -23.67 -16.65
CA GLY A 435 -2.82 -24.91 -16.91
C GLY A 435 -1.59 -25.12 -16.01
N ASP A 436 -1.81 -25.29 -14.69
CA ASP A 436 -0.80 -25.62 -13.66
C ASP A 436 0.46 -24.74 -13.67
N ARG A 437 0.27 -23.45 -13.95
CA ARG A 437 1.33 -22.44 -14.08
C ARG A 437 1.17 -21.34 -13.04
N LEU A 438 2.30 -20.84 -12.56
CA LEU A 438 2.35 -19.73 -11.61
C LEU A 438 3.17 -18.60 -12.20
N PHE A 439 2.58 -17.42 -12.36
CA PHE A 439 3.32 -16.19 -12.58
C PHE A 439 3.90 -15.67 -11.26
N VAL A 440 5.19 -15.34 -11.26
CA VAL A 440 5.88 -14.76 -10.11
C VAL A 440 6.65 -13.50 -10.48
N SER A 441 6.68 -12.53 -9.56
CA SER A 441 7.44 -11.29 -9.73
C SER A 441 7.91 -10.76 -8.37
N SER A 442 9.04 -10.04 -8.36
CA SER A 442 9.46 -9.23 -7.20
C SER A 442 8.65 -7.93 -7.07
N LEU A 443 7.88 -7.55 -8.09
CA LEU A 443 6.98 -6.40 -8.06
C LEU A 443 5.59 -6.80 -7.57
N PRO A 444 4.84 -5.89 -6.92
CA PRO A 444 3.46 -6.15 -6.50
C PRO A 444 2.51 -5.96 -7.70
N MET A 445 2.53 -6.87 -8.66
CA MET A 445 1.57 -6.89 -9.78
C MET A 445 0.21 -7.45 -9.36
N LEU A 446 0.17 -8.37 -8.38
CA LEU A 446 -1.07 -8.91 -7.80
C LEU A 446 -2.09 -9.49 -8.80
N GLY A 447 -1.62 -9.92 -9.98
CA GLY A 447 -2.47 -10.42 -11.07
C GLY A 447 -3.09 -9.33 -11.94
N LEU A 448 -2.70 -8.07 -11.77
CA LEU A 448 -3.04 -6.97 -12.67
C LEU A 448 -2.25 -7.09 -13.98
N THR A 449 -2.94 -6.96 -15.09
CA THR A 449 -2.36 -6.93 -16.44
C THR A 449 -3.02 -5.83 -17.27
N VAL A 450 -2.28 -5.31 -18.26
CA VAL A 450 -2.80 -4.34 -19.23
C VAL A 450 -3.04 -5.04 -20.56
N GLU A 451 -4.31 -5.18 -20.92
CA GLU A 451 -4.74 -5.68 -22.23
C GLU A 451 -4.96 -4.52 -23.19
N GLY A 452 -4.67 -4.74 -24.47
CA GLY A 452 -4.74 -3.75 -25.54
C GLY A 452 -3.77 -4.08 -26.66
N PRO A 453 -3.74 -3.30 -27.76
CA PRO A 453 -2.80 -3.52 -28.84
C PRO A 453 -1.35 -3.29 -28.39
N ALA A 454 -0.39 -3.97 -29.02
CA ALA A 454 1.03 -3.72 -28.80
C ALA A 454 1.54 -2.52 -29.61
N GLY A 455 0.95 -2.28 -30.78
CA GLY A 455 1.32 -1.17 -31.66
C GLY A 455 0.13 -0.30 -32.03
N LEU A 456 0.39 0.97 -32.33
CA LEU A 456 -0.59 1.98 -32.73
C LEU A 456 -0.02 2.82 -33.87
N SER A 457 -0.86 3.24 -34.81
CA SER A 457 -0.45 4.25 -35.80
C SER A 457 -0.43 5.65 -35.17
N VAL A 458 0.29 6.59 -35.79
CA VAL A 458 0.11 8.01 -35.46
C VAL A 458 -1.35 8.38 -35.75
N THR A 459 -1.98 9.14 -34.87
CA THR A 459 -3.42 9.44 -34.77
C THR A 459 -4.34 8.23 -34.52
N GLY A 460 -3.79 7.02 -34.45
CA GLY A 460 -4.54 5.81 -34.13
C GLY A 460 -5.09 5.89 -32.71
N LYS A 461 -6.30 5.34 -32.52
CA LYS A 461 -6.97 5.26 -31.21
C LYS A 461 -7.04 3.80 -30.77
N ALA A 462 -6.83 3.56 -29.48
CA ALA A 462 -6.98 2.24 -28.88
C ALA A 462 -7.52 2.34 -27.46
N VAL A 463 -8.25 1.31 -27.06
CA VAL A 463 -8.67 1.13 -25.66
C VAL A 463 -7.74 0.12 -25.02
N PHE A 464 -7.27 0.44 -23.81
CA PHE A 464 -6.53 -0.46 -22.94
C PHE A 464 -7.37 -0.77 -21.70
N GLU A 465 -7.29 -2.01 -21.24
CA GLU A 465 -8.08 -2.52 -20.11
C GLU A 465 -7.16 -3.03 -19.00
N ALA A 466 -7.46 -2.62 -17.77
CA ALA A 466 -6.84 -3.13 -16.57
C ALA A 466 -7.60 -4.38 -16.11
N ARG A 467 -6.95 -5.55 -16.25
CA ARG A 467 -7.55 -6.84 -15.86
C ARG A 467 -6.88 -7.38 -14.62
N HIS A 468 -7.67 -7.51 -13.55
CA HIS A 468 -7.23 -8.02 -12.26
C HIS A 468 -7.68 -9.49 -12.10
N GLY A 469 -6.80 -10.41 -12.49
CA GLY A 469 -7.00 -11.85 -12.33
C GLY A 469 -7.64 -12.57 -13.51
N LYS A 470 -6.82 -13.33 -14.24
CA LYS A 470 -7.26 -14.51 -15.01
C LYS A 470 -6.99 -15.78 -14.22
N ASP A 471 -7.30 -15.78 -12.93
CA ASP A 471 -7.29 -17.03 -12.17
C ASP A 471 -8.54 -17.83 -12.57
N ALA A 472 -8.36 -19.11 -12.91
CA ALA A 472 -9.48 -20.02 -13.16
C ALA A 472 -10.47 -20.05 -11.97
N SER A 473 -9.99 -19.76 -10.75
CA SER A 473 -10.79 -19.70 -9.52
C SER A 473 -11.82 -18.56 -9.50
N SER A 474 -11.57 -17.42 -10.17
CA SER A 474 -12.53 -16.31 -10.27
C SER A 474 -13.50 -16.47 -11.45
N GLY A 475 -13.27 -17.47 -12.31
CA GLY A 475 -14.04 -17.71 -13.52
C GLY A 475 -14.08 -16.51 -14.48
N GLY A 476 -12.96 -15.80 -14.58
CA GLY A 476 -12.81 -14.64 -15.47
C GLY A 476 -13.37 -13.33 -14.92
N LEU A 477 -13.74 -13.27 -13.64
CA LEU A 477 -14.12 -12.03 -12.97
C LEU A 477 -12.91 -11.35 -12.33
N HIS A 478 -13.01 -10.03 -12.16
CA HIS A 478 -12.18 -9.27 -11.24
C HIS A 478 -12.24 -9.93 -9.87
N VAL A 479 -11.10 -10.05 -9.19
CA VAL A 479 -10.99 -10.82 -7.94
C VAL A 479 -12.04 -10.44 -6.89
N LEU A 480 -12.27 -9.15 -6.69
CA LEU A 480 -13.31 -8.66 -5.76
C LEU A 480 -14.73 -8.97 -6.23
N ALA A 481 -15.00 -8.95 -7.54
CA ALA A 481 -16.32 -9.27 -8.08
C ALA A 481 -16.62 -10.78 -7.92
N GLY A 482 -15.61 -11.63 -8.12
CA GLY A 482 -15.72 -13.07 -7.85
C GLY A 482 -15.95 -13.39 -6.37
N GLU A 483 -15.27 -12.68 -5.46
CA GLU A 483 -15.52 -12.77 -4.01
C GLU A 483 -16.92 -12.31 -3.64
N ALA A 484 -17.36 -11.16 -4.14
CA ALA A 484 -18.68 -10.60 -3.88
C ALA A 484 -19.81 -11.51 -4.41
N ALA A 485 -19.64 -12.09 -5.61
CA ALA A 485 -20.60 -13.05 -6.17
C ALA A 485 -20.72 -14.32 -5.32
N ARG A 486 -19.61 -14.87 -4.81
CA ARG A 486 -19.66 -16.02 -3.88
C ARG A 486 -20.40 -15.68 -2.59
N ARG A 487 -20.14 -14.51 -2.00
CA ARG A 487 -20.84 -14.04 -0.80
C ARG A 487 -22.34 -13.81 -1.06
N ALA A 488 -22.69 -13.27 -2.21
CA ALA A 488 -24.09 -13.08 -2.62
C ALA A 488 -24.84 -14.41 -2.68
N GLY A 489 -24.21 -15.47 -3.22
CA GLY A 489 -24.79 -16.82 -3.24
C GLY A 489 -25.16 -17.36 -1.85
N ALA A 490 -24.39 -17.02 -0.82
CA ALA A 490 -24.68 -17.40 0.57
C ALA A 490 -25.67 -16.45 1.26
N ARG A 491 -25.65 -15.14 0.95
CA ARG A 491 -26.45 -14.14 1.65
C ARG A 491 -27.90 -14.04 1.19
N PHE A 492 -28.18 -14.23 -0.10
CA PHE A 492 -29.55 -14.27 -0.61
C PHE A 492 -30.47 -15.22 0.18
N PRO A 493 -30.09 -16.49 0.42
CA PRO A 493 -30.92 -17.40 1.20
C PRO A 493 -30.97 -17.03 2.69
N GLN A 494 -29.87 -16.51 3.26
CA GLN A 494 -29.83 -16.04 4.65
C GLN A 494 -30.78 -14.85 4.89
N SER A 495 -30.94 -13.98 3.92
CA SER A 495 -31.87 -12.85 3.96
C SER A 495 -33.32 -13.22 3.61
N GLY A 496 -33.64 -14.52 3.46
CA GLY A 496 -35.00 -14.99 3.18
C GLY A 496 -35.47 -14.78 1.73
N PHE A 497 -34.57 -14.45 0.79
CA PHE A 497 -34.92 -14.23 -0.61
C PHE A 497 -34.81 -15.48 -1.50
N GLY A 498 -34.46 -16.63 -0.92
CA GLY A 498 -34.17 -17.86 -1.66
C GLY A 498 -32.77 -17.87 -2.29
N PRO A 499 -32.48 -18.77 -3.23
CA PRO A 499 -31.19 -18.78 -3.91
C PRO A 499 -30.98 -17.49 -4.73
N ALA A 500 -29.74 -17.02 -4.82
CA ALA A 500 -29.40 -15.90 -5.71
C ALA A 500 -29.73 -16.28 -7.18
N PRO A 501 -30.24 -15.35 -8.00
CA PRO A 501 -30.42 -15.58 -9.43
C PRO A 501 -29.13 -16.03 -10.10
N THR A 502 -29.23 -16.84 -11.16
CA THR A 502 -28.06 -17.29 -11.90
C THR A 502 -27.34 -16.09 -12.54
N ALA A 503 -26.15 -15.79 -12.02
CA ALA A 503 -25.35 -14.65 -12.43
C ALA A 503 -24.91 -14.75 -13.90
N VAL A 504 -25.03 -13.64 -14.64
CA VAL A 504 -24.47 -13.45 -15.98
C VAL A 504 -23.16 -12.67 -15.86
N ARG A 505 -22.10 -13.15 -16.51
CA ARG A 505 -20.72 -12.64 -16.36
C ARG A 505 -19.90 -12.74 -17.65
N GLY A 506 -18.77 -12.05 -17.70
CA GLY A 506 -17.78 -12.11 -18.79
C GLY A 506 -18.40 -11.83 -20.16
N ALA A 507 -18.02 -12.60 -21.18
CA ALA A 507 -18.48 -12.42 -22.56
C ALA A 507 -20.01 -12.49 -22.72
N ALA A 508 -20.71 -13.29 -21.91
CA ALA A 508 -22.17 -13.36 -21.96
C ALA A 508 -22.82 -12.06 -21.46
N LEU A 509 -22.25 -11.43 -20.42
CA LEU A 509 -22.70 -10.13 -19.93
C LEU A 509 -22.38 -9.02 -20.95
N GLU A 510 -21.18 -9.02 -21.51
CA GLU A 510 -20.79 -8.08 -22.56
C GLU A 510 -21.74 -8.14 -23.76
N THR A 511 -22.09 -9.34 -24.20
CA THR A 511 -23.06 -9.57 -25.29
C THR A 511 -24.44 -9.03 -24.93
N ALA A 512 -24.92 -9.27 -23.71
CA ALA A 512 -26.21 -8.75 -23.25
C ALA A 512 -26.22 -7.22 -23.17
N LEU A 513 -25.17 -6.60 -22.64
CA LEU A 513 -25.06 -5.14 -22.56
C LEU A 513 -24.98 -4.49 -23.94
N ARG A 514 -24.24 -5.09 -24.89
CA ARG A 514 -24.20 -4.62 -26.28
C ARG A 514 -25.57 -4.68 -26.93
N ALA A 515 -26.27 -5.81 -26.79
CA ALA A 515 -27.62 -5.95 -27.31
C ALA A 515 -28.58 -4.88 -26.75
N VAL A 516 -28.44 -4.51 -25.47
CA VAL A 516 -29.21 -3.41 -24.88
C VAL A 516 -28.77 -2.03 -25.41
N ALA A 517 -27.47 -1.79 -25.55
CA ALA A 517 -26.94 -0.52 -26.05
C ALA A 517 -27.34 -0.27 -27.52
N ASP A 518 -27.34 -1.32 -28.33
CA ASP A 518 -27.70 -1.27 -29.76
C ASP A 518 -29.22 -1.33 -29.99
N SER A 519 -30.01 -1.61 -28.96
CA SER A 519 -31.47 -1.68 -29.08
C SER A 519 -32.07 -0.29 -29.29
N PRO A 520 -33.02 -0.13 -30.23
CA PRO A 520 -33.78 1.12 -30.33
C PRO A 520 -34.53 1.36 -29.02
N ALA A 521 -34.75 2.63 -28.67
CA ALA A 521 -35.43 3.01 -27.44
C ALA A 521 -36.83 2.38 -27.38
N ALA A 522 -36.97 1.29 -26.62
CA ALA A 522 -38.23 0.62 -26.38
C ALA A 522 -38.92 1.28 -25.16
N PRO A 523 -40.24 1.49 -25.19
CA PRO A 523 -40.96 1.99 -24.03
C PRO A 523 -40.83 1.01 -22.86
N LEU A 524 -40.46 1.52 -21.69
CA LEU A 524 -40.39 0.74 -20.46
C LEU A 524 -41.79 0.22 -20.10
N PRO A 525 -41.94 -1.06 -19.73
CA PRO A 525 -43.19 -1.58 -19.19
C PRO A 525 -43.66 -0.74 -17.98
N PRO A 526 -44.96 -0.37 -17.89
CA PRO A 526 -45.47 0.44 -16.77
C PRO A 526 -45.22 -0.15 -15.38
N THR A 527 -45.07 -1.48 -15.30
CA THR A 527 -44.71 -2.19 -14.08
C THR A 527 -43.33 -1.82 -13.53
N LEU A 528 -42.43 -1.28 -14.37
CA LEU A 528 -41.07 -0.90 -14.00
C LEU A 528 -40.92 0.58 -13.63
N THR A 529 -41.93 1.42 -13.87
CA THR A 529 -41.90 2.85 -13.53
C THR A 529 -41.47 3.13 -12.08
N PRO A 530 -41.96 2.38 -11.06
CA PRO A 530 -41.53 2.60 -9.67
C PRO A 530 -40.04 2.35 -9.41
N LEU A 531 -39.37 1.55 -10.26
CA LEU A 531 -37.94 1.28 -10.16
C LEU A 531 -37.12 2.43 -10.74
N VAL A 532 -37.61 3.09 -11.78
CA VAL A 532 -36.98 4.28 -12.35
C VAL A 532 -37.12 5.46 -11.38
N GLU A 533 -38.31 5.67 -10.84
CA GLU A 533 -38.58 6.72 -9.84
C GLU A 533 -37.75 6.52 -8.56
N GLY A 534 -37.45 5.27 -8.20
CA GLY A 534 -36.60 4.92 -7.07
C GLY A 534 -35.10 4.88 -7.37
N ASP A 535 -34.66 5.29 -8.56
CA ASP A 535 -33.26 5.22 -9.02
C ASP A 535 -32.62 3.81 -8.86
N LEU A 536 -33.44 2.77 -9.08
CA LEU A 536 -33.01 1.37 -9.10
C LEU A 536 -32.84 0.84 -10.54
N LEU A 537 -33.41 1.54 -11.52
CA LEU A 537 -33.42 1.16 -12.94
C LEU A 537 -33.15 2.39 -13.81
N ALA A 538 -32.25 2.25 -14.79
CA ALA A 538 -31.89 3.33 -15.68
C ALA A 538 -33.08 3.75 -16.56
N ALA A 539 -33.43 5.04 -16.54
CA ALA A 539 -34.47 5.59 -17.41
C ALA A 539 -34.11 5.44 -18.90
N ALA A 540 -32.84 5.67 -19.25
CA ALA A 540 -32.29 5.55 -20.59
C ALA A 540 -31.38 4.31 -20.70
N GLY A 541 -31.99 3.11 -20.70
CA GLY A 541 -31.27 1.84 -20.60
C GLY A 541 -30.18 1.63 -21.66
N ALA A 542 -30.44 1.98 -22.92
CA ALA A 542 -29.47 1.85 -24.01
C ALA A 542 -28.24 2.76 -23.82
N ALA A 543 -28.47 4.04 -23.49
CA ALA A 543 -27.39 4.99 -23.22
C ALA A 543 -26.58 4.59 -21.98
N PHE A 544 -27.25 4.11 -20.93
CA PHE A 544 -26.57 3.60 -19.73
C PHE A 544 -25.72 2.37 -20.03
N ALA A 545 -26.24 1.39 -20.77
CA ALA A 545 -25.48 0.20 -21.18
C ALA A 545 -24.26 0.56 -22.02
N GLY A 546 -24.38 1.53 -22.95
CA GLY A 546 -23.27 2.08 -23.72
C GLY A 546 -22.19 2.69 -22.81
N GLN A 547 -22.58 3.57 -21.87
CA GLN A 547 -21.64 4.18 -20.92
C GLN A 547 -20.95 3.14 -20.03
N VAL A 548 -21.67 2.09 -19.59
CA VAL A 548 -21.08 0.99 -18.82
C VAL A 548 -20.01 0.29 -19.64
N LEU A 549 -20.29 -0.02 -20.91
CA LEU A 549 -19.33 -0.64 -21.82
C LEU A 549 -18.15 0.28 -22.13
N ASP A 550 -18.32 1.60 -22.13
CA ASP A 550 -17.23 2.53 -22.42
C ASP A 550 -16.25 2.70 -21.24
N VAL A 551 -16.78 2.72 -20.01
CA VAL A 551 -16.01 3.12 -18.82
C VAL A 551 -15.57 1.92 -17.96
N VAL A 552 -16.38 0.87 -17.87
CA VAL A 552 -16.17 -0.22 -16.90
C VAL A 552 -15.69 -1.48 -17.62
N VAL A 553 -14.66 -2.13 -17.07
CA VAL A 553 -14.24 -3.46 -17.54
C VAL A 553 -15.29 -4.47 -17.10
N VAL A 554 -15.85 -5.24 -18.03
CA VAL A 554 -16.98 -6.15 -17.78
C VAL A 554 -16.68 -7.15 -16.66
N ASP A 555 -15.43 -7.56 -16.49
CA ASP A 555 -15.01 -8.49 -15.43
C ASP A 555 -15.23 -7.91 -14.01
N GLN A 556 -15.43 -6.59 -13.87
CA GLN A 556 -15.78 -5.93 -12.60
C GLN A 556 -17.28 -5.96 -12.28
N ILE A 557 -18.11 -6.47 -13.20
CA ILE A 557 -19.57 -6.45 -13.13
C ILE A 557 -20.11 -7.88 -13.12
N VAL A 558 -21.12 -8.09 -12.29
CA VAL A 558 -21.96 -9.30 -12.31
C VAL A 558 -23.40 -8.87 -12.47
N ALA A 559 -24.12 -9.42 -13.45
CA ALA A 559 -25.53 -9.14 -13.64
C ALA A 559 -26.41 -10.24 -13.06
N TYR A 560 -27.44 -9.84 -12.31
CA TYR A 560 -28.45 -10.74 -11.78
C TYR A 560 -29.76 -10.50 -12.53
N PRO A 561 -30.19 -11.42 -13.42
CA PRO A 561 -31.38 -11.24 -14.24
C PRO A 561 -32.65 -11.50 -13.43
N PHE A 562 -33.68 -10.68 -13.66
CA PHE A 562 -35.05 -10.87 -13.18
C PHE A 562 -36.02 -10.72 -14.34
N THR A 563 -36.79 -11.76 -14.63
CA THR A 563 -37.87 -11.70 -15.62
C THR A 563 -39.00 -10.79 -15.17
N LEU A 564 -39.81 -10.29 -16.10
CA LEU A 564 -41.01 -9.51 -15.75
C LEU A 564 -41.99 -10.30 -14.87
N ALA A 565 -42.10 -11.62 -15.05
CA ALA A 565 -42.95 -12.48 -14.22
C ALA A 565 -42.44 -12.54 -12.76
N GLU A 566 -41.13 -12.70 -12.56
CA GLU A 566 -40.52 -12.68 -11.22
C GLU A 566 -40.70 -11.31 -10.57
N LEU A 567 -40.50 -10.21 -11.30
CA LEU A 567 -40.72 -8.87 -10.77
C LEU A 567 -42.18 -8.65 -10.37
N THR A 568 -43.14 -9.10 -11.18
CA THR A 568 -44.57 -8.99 -10.87
C THR A 568 -44.93 -9.81 -9.62
N ALA A 569 -44.28 -10.96 -9.40
CA ALA A 569 -44.46 -11.77 -8.20
C ALA A 569 -43.93 -11.08 -6.92
N LEU A 570 -43.01 -10.10 -7.05
CA LEU A 570 -42.55 -9.28 -5.92
C LEU A 570 -43.54 -8.18 -5.52
N GLY A 571 -44.55 -7.91 -6.35
CA GLY A 571 -45.60 -6.91 -6.11
C GLY A 571 -45.60 -5.79 -7.15
N SER A 572 -46.23 -4.67 -6.81
CA SER A 572 -46.37 -3.48 -7.66
C SER A 572 -46.08 -2.18 -6.88
N GLY A 573 -45.82 -1.08 -7.59
CA GLY A 573 -45.62 0.23 -6.97
C GLY A 573 -44.47 0.23 -5.94
N ASP A 574 -44.74 0.79 -4.76
CA ASP A 574 -43.77 0.86 -3.65
C ASP A 574 -43.37 -0.50 -3.08
N VAL A 575 -44.22 -1.52 -3.20
CA VAL A 575 -43.91 -2.88 -2.74
C VAL A 575 -42.82 -3.48 -3.62
N LEU A 576 -42.96 -3.36 -4.94
CA LEU A 576 -41.94 -3.77 -5.90
C LEU A 576 -40.64 -3.00 -5.68
N ARG A 577 -40.71 -1.67 -5.54
CA ARG A 577 -39.54 -0.82 -5.30
C ARG A 577 -38.77 -1.27 -4.06
N ARG A 578 -39.45 -1.48 -2.93
CA ARG A 578 -38.81 -1.97 -1.69
C ARG A 578 -38.24 -3.38 -1.84
N ALA A 579 -38.93 -4.28 -2.56
CA ALA A 579 -38.47 -5.64 -2.76
C ALA A 579 -37.19 -5.71 -3.63
N VAL A 580 -37.07 -4.86 -4.65
CA VAL A 580 -35.86 -4.75 -5.49
C VAL A 580 -34.74 -4.03 -4.72
N ALA A 581 -35.06 -2.94 -3.99
CA ALA A 581 -34.10 -2.24 -3.15
C ALA A 581 -33.45 -3.18 -2.11
N ALA A 582 -34.24 -4.03 -1.45
CA ALA A 582 -33.74 -4.99 -0.47
C ALA A 582 -32.78 -6.03 -1.11
N ARG A 583 -33.03 -6.47 -2.35
CA ARG A 583 -32.13 -7.37 -3.09
C ARG A 583 -30.86 -6.66 -3.54
N ALA A 584 -30.98 -5.41 -3.99
CA ALA A 584 -29.82 -4.57 -4.29
C ALA A 584 -28.95 -4.35 -3.04
N GLN A 585 -29.57 -4.17 -1.88
CA GLN A 585 -28.86 -4.06 -0.60
C GLN A 585 -28.10 -5.34 -0.25
N VAL A 586 -28.69 -6.53 -0.44
CA VAL A 586 -27.97 -7.80 -0.24
C VAL A 586 -26.74 -7.91 -1.14
N LEU A 587 -26.81 -7.43 -2.38
CA LEU A 587 -25.66 -7.37 -3.28
C LEU A 587 -24.59 -6.39 -2.76
N LEU A 588 -25.00 -5.18 -2.33
CA LEU A 588 -24.08 -4.22 -1.72
C LEU A 588 -23.39 -4.80 -0.49
N ASP A 589 -24.16 -5.40 0.42
CA ASP A 589 -23.63 -6.03 1.62
C ASP A 589 -22.61 -7.10 1.25
N SER A 590 -22.87 -7.89 0.20
CA SER A 590 -21.99 -8.94 -0.34
C SER A 590 -20.63 -8.44 -0.83
N GLY A 591 -20.41 -7.13 -0.91
CA GLY A 591 -19.13 -6.52 -1.27
C GLY A 591 -19.14 -5.82 -2.63
N PHE A 592 -20.28 -5.72 -3.30
CA PHE A 592 -20.43 -4.83 -4.45
C PHE A 592 -20.51 -3.38 -3.97
N TYR A 593 -19.95 -2.47 -4.76
CA TYR A 593 -19.91 -1.06 -4.41
C TYR A 593 -21.13 -0.30 -4.94
N SER A 594 -21.55 -0.61 -6.16
CA SER A 594 -22.71 -0.02 -6.79
C SER A 594 -23.59 -1.08 -7.44
N VAL A 595 -24.92 -0.86 -7.40
CA VAL A 595 -25.92 -1.72 -8.03
C VAL A 595 -26.91 -0.83 -8.79
N HIS A 596 -27.18 -1.14 -10.05
CA HIS A 596 -28.19 -0.44 -10.83
C HIS A 596 -28.76 -1.34 -11.93
N GLY A 597 -30.07 -1.23 -12.18
CA GLY A 597 -30.77 -2.03 -13.16
C GLY A 597 -30.66 -1.46 -14.57
N VAL A 598 -30.67 -2.35 -15.56
CA VAL A 598 -30.96 -2.01 -16.96
C VAL A 598 -32.01 -2.97 -17.51
N PHE A 599 -32.97 -2.45 -18.29
CA PHE A 599 -33.98 -3.28 -18.92
C PHE A 599 -33.46 -3.85 -20.25
N ASP A 600 -33.52 -5.17 -20.39
CA ASP A 600 -33.21 -5.92 -21.59
C ASP A 600 -34.54 -6.23 -22.33
N PRO A 601 -34.89 -5.46 -23.39
CA PRO A 601 -36.16 -5.62 -24.07
C PRO A 601 -36.24 -6.94 -24.86
N ALA A 602 -35.12 -7.46 -25.36
CA ALA A 602 -35.09 -8.72 -26.09
C ALA A 602 -35.33 -9.91 -25.15
N GLY A 603 -34.74 -9.87 -23.95
CA GLY A 603 -34.93 -10.87 -22.91
C GLY A 603 -36.17 -10.69 -22.03
N GLN A 604 -36.92 -9.59 -22.19
CA GLN A 604 -38.05 -9.20 -21.33
C GLN A 604 -37.72 -9.32 -19.83
N ARG A 605 -36.56 -8.79 -19.46
CA ARG A 605 -35.97 -8.93 -18.12
C ARG A 605 -35.22 -7.69 -17.70
N VAL A 606 -35.09 -7.48 -16.39
CA VAL A 606 -34.19 -6.49 -15.80
C VAL A 606 -32.88 -7.18 -15.43
N LEU A 607 -31.76 -6.61 -15.85
CA LEU A 607 -30.43 -7.01 -15.41
C LEU A 607 -30.00 -6.08 -14.27
N LEU A 608 -29.97 -6.57 -13.03
CA LEU A 608 -29.36 -5.81 -11.93
C LEU A 608 -27.84 -5.95 -12.04
N LEU A 609 -27.18 -4.89 -12.51
CA LEU A 609 -25.73 -4.82 -12.64
C LEU A 609 -25.14 -4.49 -11.27
N ALA A 610 -24.36 -5.41 -10.70
CA ALA A 610 -23.63 -5.21 -9.46
C ALA A 610 -22.14 -5.12 -9.75
N ALA A 611 -21.51 -4.01 -9.39
CA ALA A 611 -20.13 -3.71 -9.72
C ALA A 611 -19.28 -3.45 -8.46
N VAL A 612 -18.02 -3.84 -8.50
CA VAL A 612 -17.02 -3.49 -7.46
C VAL A 612 -16.35 -2.12 -7.70
N SER A 613 -16.81 -1.41 -8.72
CA SER A 613 -16.46 -0.04 -9.08
C SER A 613 -17.74 0.81 -9.13
N LEU A 614 -17.59 2.12 -9.39
CA LEU A 614 -18.71 3.03 -9.55
C LEU A 614 -19.32 2.87 -10.95
N LEU A 615 -20.61 2.52 -11.02
CA LEU A 615 -21.37 2.53 -12.28
C LEU A 615 -21.63 3.97 -12.75
N PRO A 616 -21.66 4.24 -14.07
CA PRO A 616 -21.92 5.57 -14.62
C PRO A 616 -23.22 6.18 -14.10
N GLY A 617 -23.23 7.50 -13.91
CA GLY A 617 -24.41 8.25 -13.45
C GLY A 617 -24.73 8.12 -11.96
N ARG A 618 -24.03 7.27 -11.22
CA ARG A 618 -24.16 7.18 -9.75
C ARG A 618 -23.18 8.13 -9.06
N PRO A 619 -23.59 8.84 -7.99
CA PRO A 619 -22.64 9.55 -7.16
C PRO A 619 -21.76 8.53 -6.40
N PRO A 620 -20.47 8.84 -6.16
CA PRO A 620 -19.67 8.05 -5.24
C PRO A 620 -20.29 8.09 -3.84
N LYS A 621 -20.22 6.97 -3.11
CA LYS A 621 -20.64 6.91 -1.71
C LYS A 621 -19.75 7.86 -0.90
N GLN A 622 -20.36 8.74 -0.12
CA GLN A 622 -19.61 9.78 0.57
C GLN A 622 -18.66 9.16 1.61
N GLY A 623 -17.36 9.46 1.50
CA GLY A 623 -16.34 8.94 2.42
C GLY A 623 -16.02 7.45 2.27
N GLU A 624 -16.37 6.86 1.13
CA GLU A 624 -15.98 5.49 0.80
C GLU A 624 -15.40 5.44 -0.61
N ALA A 625 -14.18 4.95 -0.73
CA ALA A 625 -13.55 4.74 -2.02
C ALA A 625 -14.07 3.43 -2.66
N PRO A 626 -14.22 3.37 -4.01
CA PRO A 626 -14.56 2.14 -4.69
C PRO A 626 -13.55 1.01 -4.36
N PRO A 627 -14.00 -0.22 -4.09
CA PRO A 627 -13.12 -1.36 -3.81
C PRO A 627 -12.11 -1.63 -4.93
N ALA A 628 -12.52 -1.42 -6.18
CA ALA A 628 -11.65 -1.50 -7.37
C ALA A 628 -11.46 -0.11 -7.98
N GLU A 629 -10.22 0.36 -8.06
CA GLU A 629 -9.85 1.66 -8.62
C GLU A 629 -8.55 1.56 -9.42
N PHE A 630 -8.43 2.36 -10.48
CA PHE A 630 -7.31 2.27 -11.41
C PHE A 630 -6.86 3.66 -11.84
N GLN A 631 -5.54 3.84 -11.93
CA GLN A 631 -4.90 5.05 -12.42
C GLN A 631 -3.92 4.72 -13.54
N TRP A 632 -3.95 5.51 -14.61
CA TRP A 632 -3.14 5.31 -15.80
C TRP A 632 -2.14 6.45 -16.01
N LEU A 633 -0.93 6.06 -16.37
CA LEU A 633 0.20 6.94 -16.63
C LEU A 633 0.90 6.48 -17.90
N THR A 634 1.47 7.40 -18.65
CA THR A 634 2.27 7.09 -19.85
C THR A 634 3.57 7.88 -19.84
N THR A 635 4.63 7.28 -20.35
CA THR A 635 5.94 7.91 -20.51
C THR A 635 6.65 7.36 -21.75
N GLU A 636 7.65 8.05 -22.27
CA GLU A 636 8.44 7.59 -23.43
C GLU A 636 9.66 6.77 -22.99
N VAL A 637 9.99 5.73 -23.75
CA VAL A 637 11.13 4.84 -23.47
C VAL A 637 12.03 4.66 -24.70
N PRO A 638 13.33 5.01 -24.63
CA PRO A 638 13.95 5.81 -23.57
C PRO A 638 13.38 7.23 -23.54
N ARG A 639 13.36 7.86 -22.36
CA ARG A 639 13.00 9.27 -22.25
C ARG A 639 13.92 10.07 -23.18
N PRO A 640 13.38 10.90 -24.08
CA PRO A 640 14.21 11.64 -25.00
C PRO A 640 15.13 12.57 -24.18
N PRO A 641 16.35 12.87 -24.66
CA PRO A 641 17.05 14.05 -24.16
C PRO A 641 16.10 15.25 -24.23
N ALA A 642 16.27 16.24 -23.35
CA ALA A 642 15.44 17.44 -23.33
C ALA A 642 15.60 18.22 -24.64
N ASP A 643 14.94 17.74 -25.69
CA ASP A 643 14.84 18.35 -26.98
C ASP A 643 13.70 19.37 -26.87
N PRO A 644 14.01 20.68 -26.90
CA PRO A 644 13.01 21.72 -26.75
C PRO A 644 11.96 21.68 -27.88
N ASP A 645 12.24 21.00 -28.99
CA ASP A 645 11.32 20.87 -30.13
C ASP A 645 10.46 19.59 -30.07
N ALA A 646 10.72 18.66 -29.13
CA ALA A 646 9.95 17.43 -28.97
C ALA A 646 8.70 17.68 -28.10
N GLU A 647 7.71 18.40 -28.64
CA GLU A 647 6.41 18.55 -27.97
C GLU A 647 5.65 17.21 -27.93
N GLY A 648 5.37 16.73 -26.71
CA GLY A 648 4.43 15.63 -26.46
C GLY A 648 5.01 14.22 -26.34
N LEU A 649 4.31 13.37 -25.60
CA LEU A 649 4.59 11.93 -25.48
C LEU A 649 4.12 11.18 -26.74
N PRO A 650 4.72 10.04 -27.13
CA PRO A 650 4.26 9.23 -28.25
C PRO A 650 2.79 8.81 -28.12
N LEU A 651 2.35 8.59 -26.88
CA LEU A 651 1.00 8.16 -26.52
C LEU A 651 0.38 9.17 -25.55
N SER A 652 -0.81 9.68 -25.87
CA SER A 652 -1.61 10.53 -25.00
C SER A 652 -2.84 9.77 -24.51
N LEU A 653 -3.22 9.95 -23.25
CA LEU A 653 -4.39 9.31 -22.65
C LEU A 653 -5.54 10.32 -22.62
N LEU A 654 -6.72 9.94 -23.12
CA LEU A 654 -7.91 10.78 -23.06
C LEU A 654 -8.54 10.82 -21.66
N ASN A 655 -8.31 9.76 -20.89
CA ASN A 655 -8.65 9.66 -19.48
C ASN A 655 -7.50 9.00 -18.71
N SER A 656 -7.38 9.28 -17.42
CA SER A 656 -6.27 8.76 -16.58
C SER A 656 -6.75 7.92 -15.41
N SER A 657 -8.04 7.61 -15.34
CA SER A 657 -8.67 6.83 -14.27
C SER A 657 -9.72 5.87 -14.82
N GLY A 658 -10.03 4.85 -14.02
CA GLY A 658 -11.00 3.81 -14.36
C GLY A 658 -10.36 2.56 -14.97
N GLY A 659 -11.09 1.45 -15.01
CA GLY A 659 -10.55 0.18 -15.51
C GLY A 659 -10.22 0.18 -17.01
N ARG A 660 -10.72 1.16 -17.77
CA ARG A 660 -10.49 1.33 -19.21
C ARG A 660 -9.85 2.69 -19.47
N VAL A 661 -8.90 2.75 -20.40
CA VAL A 661 -8.33 4.01 -20.88
C VAL A 661 -8.33 4.06 -22.40
N GLU A 662 -8.85 5.16 -22.97
CA GLU A 662 -8.65 5.46 -24.39
C GLU A 662 -7.33 6.22 -24.55
N ALA A 663 -6.50 5.75 -25.47
CA ALA A 663 -5.23 6.38 -25.80
C ALA A 663 -5.14 6.67 -27.30
N VAL A 664 -4.42 7.74 -27.63
CA VAL A 664 -4.21 8.22 -28.99
C VAL A 664 -2.71 8.31 -29.27
N GLY A 665 -2.28 7.73 -30.39
CA GLY A 665 -0.91 7.89 -30.88
C GLY A 665 -0.70 9.32 -31.36
N GLN A 666 0.21 10.06 -30.74
CA GLN A 666 0.46 11.47 -31.08
C GLN A 666 1.61 11.61 -32.08
N ARG A 667 2.68 10.86 -31.86
CA ARG A 667 3.86 10.85 -32.73
C ARG A 667 4.55 9.50 -32.67
N GLU A 668 5.44 9.26 -33.63
CA GLU A 668 6.21 8.02 -33.61
C GLU A 668 7.15 7.96 -32.41
N GLY A 669 7.24 6.79 -31.79
CA GLY A 669 8.05 6.54 -30.60
C GLY A 669 7.57 5.32 -29.82
N LEU A 670 8.25 4.99 -28.73
CA LEU A 670 7.87 3.89 -27.85
C LEU A 670 7.36 4.46 -26.53
N ALA A 671 6.13 4.13 -26.16
CA ALA A 671 5.54 4.50 -24.87
C ALA A 671 5.54 3.32 -23.90
N LEU A 672 5.74 3.61 -22.62
CA LEU A 672 5.44 2.72 -21.51
C LEU A 672 4.14 3.19 -20.87
N LEU A 673 3.09 2.39 -21.06
CA LEU A 673 1.82 2.55 -20.38
C LEU A 673 1.91 1.85 -19.02
N VAL A 674 1.59 2.57 -17.95
CA VAL A 674 1.62 2.09 -16.56
C VAL A 674 0.21 2.19 -15.99
N CYS A 675 -0.25 1.10 -15.38
CA CYS A 675 -1.50 1.03 -14.65
C CYS A 675 -1.21 0.73 -13.18
N LEU A 676 -1.74 1.56 -12.29
CA LEU A 676 -1.82 1.30 -10.86
C LEU A 676 -3.24 0.84 -10.55
N GLY A 677 -3.40 -0.31 -9.90
CA GLY A 677 -4.68 -0.86 -9.49
C GLY A 677 -4.79 -1.00 -7.98
N HIS A 678 -5.93 -0.61 -7.43
CA HIS A 678 -6.33 -0.92 -6.06
C HIS A 678 -7.34 -2.06 -6.06
N ALA A 679 -7.10 -3.06 -5.22
CA ALA A 679 -8.09 -4.07 -4.85
C ALA A 679 -8.22 -4.09 -3.32
N ARG A 680 -9.11 -3.24 -2.79
CA ARG A 680 -9.30 -3.07 -1.34
C ARG A 680 -9.94 -4.34 -0.74
N ARG A 681 -9.17 -5.14 -0.03
CA ARG A 681 -9.59 -6.43 0.57
C ARG A 681 -9.93 -6.31 2.04
N GLY A 682 -10.55 -5.20 2.42
CA GLY A 682 -10.73 -4.93 3.84
C GLY A 682 -9.38 -4.88 4.55
N LEU A 683 -8.39 -4.17 4.00
CA LEU A 683 -7.25 -3.62 4.75
C LEU A 683 -7.33 -2.09 4.70
N ALA A 684 -6.46 -1.38 5.42
CA ALA A 684 -6.47 0.09 5.42
C ALA A 684 -5.81 0.64 4.14
N ASP A 685 -6.20 1.83 3.71
CA ASP A 685 -5.47 2.56 2.67
C ASP A 685 -4.19 3.21 3.25
N PRO A 686 -3.20 3.59 2.42
CA PRO A 686 -2.02 4.31 2.92
C PRO A 686 -2.44 5.58 3.67
N TYR A 687 -1.86 5.77 4.85
CA TYR A 687 -2.21 6.85 5.78
C TYR A 687 -3.65 6.76 6.33
N GLU A 688 -4.20 5.56 6.43
CA GLU A 688 -5.50 5.30 7.05
C GLU A 688 -5.35 4.30 8.22
N VAL A 689 -6.16 4.46 9.27
CA VAL A 689 -6.38 3.45 10.31
C VAL A 689 -7.86 3.09 10.29
N ARG A 690 -8.16 1.80 10.11
CA ARG A 690 -9.54 1.33 10.14
C ARG A 690 -9.91 0.77 11.50
N VAL A 691 -11.09 1.17 11.98
CA VAL A 691 -11.66 0.74 13.26
C VAL A 691 -12.88 -0.12 12.99
N GLU A 692 -12.81 -1.37 13.46
CA GLU A 692 -13.86 -2.37 13.30
C GLU A 692 -14.31 -2.91 14.65
N MET A 693 -15.50 -3.51 14.70
CA MET A 693 -15.97 -4.27 15.86
C MET A 693 -16.37 -5.69 15.40
N PRO A 694 -15.83 -6.77 15.97
CA PRO A 694 -16.26 -8.12 15.67
C PRO A 694 -17.59 -8.45 16.38
N GLY A 695 -18.35 -9.38 15.80
CA GLY A 695 -19.64 -9.84 16.35
C GLY A 695 -20.85 -9.10 15.79
N ASP A 696 -21.99 -9.19 16.47
CA ASP A 696 -23.25 -8.56 16.05
C ASP A 696 -23.65 -7.37 16.94
N ASP A 697 -22.73 -6.91 17.80
CA ASP A 697 -22.97 -5.83 18.76
C ASP A 697 -23.36 -4.53 18.04
N ARG A 698 -24.33 -3.79 18.60
CA ARG A 698 -24.83 -2.52 18.06
C ARG A 698 -24.49 -1.35 18.99
N LEU A 699 -24.09 -0.24 18.40
CA LEU A 699 -23.81 1.05 19.02
C LEU A 699 -24.98 1.99 18.75
N ASP A 700 -25.54 2.55 19.81
CA ASP A 700 -26.49 3.66 19.66
C ASP A 700 -25.78 4.96 19.26
N ARG A 701 -26.56 6.02 19.03
CA ARG A 701 -26.06 7.35 18.63
C ARG A 701 -25.03 7.93 19.60
N ASP A 702 -25.27 7.80 20.91
CA ASP A 702 -24.44 8.40 21.95
C ASP A 702 -23.15 7.61 22.14
N GLN A 703 -23.24 6.28 22.12
CA GLN A 703 -22.11 5.35 22.13
C GLN A 703 -21.19 5.59 20.93
N TYR A 704 -21.75 5.68 19.72
CA TYR A 704 -20.97 5.98 18.51
C TYR A 704 -20.29 7.36 18.60
N SER A 705 -21.03 8.39 19.05
CA SER A 705 -20.46 9.74 19.20
C SER A 705 -19.34 9.81 20.25
N TYR A 706 -19.44 9.01 21.31
CA TYR A 706 -18.40 8.88 22.33
C TYR A 706 -17.14 8.20 21.78
N VAL A 707 -17.30 7.11 21.01
CA VAL A 707 -16.20 6.44 20.31
C VAL A 707 -15.52 7.39 19.33
N MET A 708 -16.29 8.15 18.54
CA MET A 708 -15.73 9.13 17.60
C MET A 708 -14.94 10.24 18.30
N ASN A 709 -15.42 10.73 19.45
CA ASN A 709 -14.65 11.67 20.27
C ASN A 709 -13.30 11.05 20.69
N ILE A 710 -13.26 9.80 21.15
CA ILE A 710 -12.02 9.11 21.52
C ILE A 710 -11.08 9.01 20.31
N LEU A 711 -11.59 8.60 19.16
CA LEU A 711 -10.82 8.41 17.94
C LEU A 711 -10.22 9.73 17.42
N GLU A 712 -11.03 10.80 17.30
CA GLU A 712 -10.57 12.16 16.93
C GLU A 712 -9.44 12.64 17.84
N THR A 713 -9.59 12.32 19.12
CA THR A 713 -8.72 12.76 20.19
C THR A 713 -7.38 12.02 20.19
N LEU A 714 -7.33 10.77 19.69
CA LEU A 714 -6.16 9.90 19.77
C LEU A 714 -5.44 9.66 18.43
N CYS A 715 -6.06 9.95 17.28
CA CYS A 715 -5.45 9.67 15.98
C CYS A 715 -4.30 10.64 15.63
N PRO A 716 -3.16 10.15 15.10
CA PRO A 716 -2.08 11.01 14.61
C PRO A 716 -2.53 11.88 13.40
N LEU A 717 -2.22 13.19 13.35
CA LEU A 717 -2.52 13.93 12.12
C LEU A 717 -1.73 13.41 10.92
N GLY A 718 -2.40 13.42 9.77
CA GLY A 718 -1.94 12.80 8.54
C GLY A 718 -2.49 11.38 8.38
N ILE A 719 -3.06 10.79 9.43
CA ILE A 719 -3.75 9.50 9.39
C ILE A 719 -5.27 9.73 9.40
N GLU A 720 -5.94 9.21 8.39
CA GLU A 720 -7.40 9.19 8.29
C GLU A 720 -7.97 8.05 9.14
N ILE A 721 -9.02 8.33 9.92
CA ILE A 721 -9.75 7.30 10.67
C ILE A 721 -10.92 6.83 9.82
N ASN A 722 -10.86 5.58 9.38
CA ASN A 722 -11.95 4.97 8.65
C ASN A 722 -12.86 4.18 9.60
N THR A 723 -14.06 4.70 9.84
CA THR A 723 -15.12 4.06 10.63
C THR A 723 -16.27 3.57 9.76
N THR A 724 -16.06 3.39 8.45
CA THR A 724 -17.11 3.02 7.50
C THR A 724 -17.69 1.64 7.80
N GLU A 725 -16.85 0.67 8.17
CA GLU A 725 -17.29 -0.66 8.60
C GLU A 725 -18.16 -0.54 9.85
N LEU A 726 -17.66 0.14 10.89
CA LEU A 726 -18.39 0.38 12.13
C LEU A 726 -19.77 1.01 11.89
N ARG A 727 -19.84 2.05 11.04
CA ARG A 727 -21.10 2.73 10.69
C ARG A 727 -22.09 1.82 9.96
N ARG A 728 -21.59 0.94 9.08
CA ARG A 728 -22.43 0.04 8.28
C ARG A 728 -22.99 -1.13 9.09
N SER A 729 -22.12 -1.76 9.86
CA SER A 729 -22.43 -3.04 10.49
C SER A 729 -22.92 -2.88 11.93
N HIS A 730 -22.51 -1.81 12.62
CA HIS A 730 -22.64 -1.72 14.06
C HIS A 730 -23.39 -0.50 14.58
N VAL A 731 -23.70 0.52 13.79
CA VAL A 731 -24.42 1.69 14.32
C VAL A 731 -25.92 1.58 14.01
N ASP A 732 -26.74 1.72 15.04
CA ASP A 732 -28.20 1.85 14.91
C ASP A 732 -28.64 3.19 15.52
N PHE A 733 -29.19 4.08 14.68
CA PHE A 733 -29.64 5.39 15.12
C PHE A 733 -31.09 5.40 15.63
N GLY A 734 -31.78 4.26 15.60
CA GLY A 734 -33.20 4.17 15.89
C GLY A 734 -34.05 4.86 14.82
N ALA A 735 -35.12 4.23 14.38
CA ALA A 735 -36.20 4.94 13.74
C ALA A 735 -37.02 5.62 14.85
N ASP A 736 -36.72 6.88 15.16
CA ASP A 736 -37.70 7.68 15.89
C ASP A 736 -38.99 7.67 15.06
N GLU A 737 -40.11 7.30 15.68
CA GLU A 737 -41.43 7.20 15.04
C GLU A 737 -41.78 8.51 14.29
N GLY A 738 -41.54 8.54 12.98
CA GLY A 738 -41.84 9.67 12.10
C GLY A 738 -40.64 10.50 11.59
N GLY A 739 -39.40 10.20 12.00
CA GLY A 739 -38.20 10.81 11.41
C GLY A 739 -37.74 10.05 10.17
N GLU A 740 -37.45 10.75 9.06
CA GLU A 740 -36.79 10.11 7.91
C GLU A 740 -35.53 9.37 8.39
N PRO A 741 -35.28 8.13 7.92
CA PRO A 741 -34.07 7.41 8.28
C PRO A 741 -32.89 8.30 7.94
N PHE A 742 -32.16 8.73 8.97
CA PHE A 742 -30.92 9.48 8.83
C PHE A 742 -30.08 8.73 7.80
N PRO A 743 -29.69 9.32 6.66
CA PRO A 743 -29.05 8.56 5.60
C PRO A 743 -27.68 8.11 6.11
N VAL A 744 -27.65 6.90 6.67
CA VAL A 744 -26.48 6.23 7.25
C VAL A 744 -25.35 6.13 6.21
N GLN A 745 -25.71 6.27 4.93
CA GLN A 745 -24.83 6.19 3.77
C GLN A 745 -24.23 7.55 3.32
N ASP A 746 -24.77 8.70 3.75
CA ASP A 746 -24.42 10.05 3.22
C ASP A 746 -23.82 11.02 4.26
N ALA A 747 -23.37 10.54 5.41
CA ALA A 747 -22.75 11.38 6.44
C ALA A 747 -21.28 11.03 6.63
N SER A 748 -20.44 11.26 5.63
CA SER A 748 -19.00 11.31 5.88
C SER A 748 -18.68 12.63 6.58
N ARG A 749 -18.11 12.55 7.79
CA ARG A 749 -17.50 13.65 8.57
C ARG A 749 -18.41 14.46 9.52
N THR A 750 -19.71 14.19 9.60
CA THR A 750 -20.60 14.89 10.54
C THR A 750 -21.03 13.98 11.68
N TYR A 751 -20.19 13.82 12.71
CA TYR A 751 -20.69 13.43 14.03
C TYR A 751 -20.83 14.68 14.90
N ARG A 752 -21.83 14.67 15.78
CA ARG A 752 -21.92 15.69 16.83
C ARG A 752 -20.92 15.31 17.90
N ARG A 753 -19.95 16.20 18.19
CA ARG A 753 -19.05 15.98 19.35
C ARG A 753 -19.89 15.67 20.56
N TYR A 754 -19.67 14.49 21.15
CA TYR A 754 -20.42 14.09 22.34
C TYR A 754 -20.13 15.10 23.45
N ARG A 755 -21.19 15.76 23.92
CA ARG A 755 -21.19 16.59 25.12
C ARG A 755 -22.13 15.91 26.09
N ARG A 756 -21.58 15.33 27.17
CA ARG A 756 -22.40 14.82 28.26
C ARG A 756 -23.35 15.94 28.68
N ARG A 757 -24.66 15.76 28.49
CA ARG A 757 -25.66 16.71 29.00
C ARG A 757 -25.42 16.78 30.50
N ARG A 758 -24.96 17.94 31.00
CA ARG A 758 -25.00 18.20 32.43
C ARG A 758 -26.48 18.17 32.77
N VAL A 759 -26.89 17.17 33.55
CA VAL A 759 -28.13 17.28 34.32
C VAL A 759 -27.88 18.48 35.22
N ILE A 760 -28.46 19.62 34.86
CA ILE A 760 -28.75 20.64 35.86
C ILE A 760 -29.80 19.94 36.70
N SER A 761 -29.40 19.40 37.85
CA SER A 761 -30.38 19.05 38.87
C SER A 761 -31.15 20.32 39.13
N ASP A 762 -32.47 20.28 39.01
CA ASP A 762 -33.35 21.26 39.63
C ASP A 762 -33.10 21.19 41.13
N ASP A 763 -32.07 21.89 41.59
CA ASP A 763 -31.85 22.23 42.99
C ASP A 763 -32.76 23.44 43.29
N SER A 764 -34.05 23.24 43.06
CA SER A 764 -35.11 24.15 43.49
C SER A 764 -35.60 23.68 44.85
N GLY A 765 -34.91 24.15 45.90
CA GLY A 765 -35.53 24.49 47.16
C GLY A 765 -35.59 23.39 48.21
N ARG A 766 -34.61 23.40 49.11
CA ARG A 766 -34.81 23.37 50.57
C ARG A 766 -33.52 23.81 51.27
N GLY A 767 -33.38 25.12 51.44
CA GLY A 767 -32.43 25.65 52.43
C GLY A 767 -32.81 25.15 53.83
N PRO A 768 -31.84 24.85 54.71
CA PRO A 768 -32.13 24.44 56.07
C PRO A 768 -32.63 25.66 56.86
N GLY A 769 -33.82 25.54 57.44
CA GLY A 769 -34.36 26.53 58.36
C GLY A 769 -33.45 26.70 59.58
N ARG A 770 -33.24 27.96 59.99
CA ARG A 770 -32.74 28.32 61.32
C ARG A 770 -33.72 27.80 62.39
N PRO A 771 -33.24 27.28 63.53
CA PRO A 771 -34.08 27.11 64.71
C PRO A 771 -34.29 28.46 65.43
N MET A 772 -35.37 28.56 66.20
CA MET A 772 -35.60 29.67 67.12
C MET A 772 -34.54 29.72 68.23
N GLU A 773 -34.31 30.96 68.69
CA GLU A 773 -33.36 31.48 69.70
C GLU A 773 -31.92 31.74 69.25
#